data_AF-A0A4Q9M6U0-F1
#
_entry.id   AF-A0A4Q9M6U0-F1
#
_cell.length_a   1.000
_cell.length_b   1.000
_cell.length_c   1.000
_cell.angle_alpha   90.00
_cell.angle_beta   90.00
_cell.angle_gamma   90.00
#
_symmetry.space_group_name_H-M   'P 1'
#
loop_
_entity.id
_entity.type
_entity.pdbx_description
1 polymer ?
#
loop_
_entity_poly.entity_id
_entity_poly.type
_entity_poly.pdbx_seq_one_letter_code
_entity_poly.pdbx_strand_id
1 'polypeptide(L)'
;PSPTAEVESVPLPERVTASSSPTPEGQSPVNHSLLASPSRPIRPGDPIPVLKKNRFGTPPDVCGPWEGKVATIGSLNGFLVTSPTREYIPRYPREVEVIQTYEDGFWGEHEYSRHPQLYVEEMTHLACIPATPEQDEMLFDLFHPLHASRDWTEDRDIAVHGLGLIKREMRKSLGECAAYVIARFEAISAADASTSRYGSFLIMLLRQAVDRMNYLPSVATRSIAVAAHVQRLALELEGLTTYLQVVLPRIESSEDFSHSVLDVVGGFIREGAVTQTWHRVGIPYWVLQPVSSEVAVWRVVQEDALPFWLSTRPCNPPILHRAGTFVGVSNLTGNWVSSMVVSISKHATGSHLARLNLAAVPEVPTSESSSSKRARFEAKDIITKHLTMRPADPVLAASKKSRRQRRRQEGDAPAGDLAIVGSGSAGTSHRSQPSGQSGSTGIQHPSRSLVLSPFVELPAVWAEALRAAGTIPPSPNSALYFFPPPFLLDTVVSAATGSAGCAHPDRARVDSKVNRYLHNLLRIRQFCRTRLFDLSLNNRPLTITEWRAALWGDYLPQGSVRTSGTGADARRAKRRRDERNEIGLLFHKVAHMDSYDETALVKFENRQVDIHTIANDPAIRATLLWEAHEVNFRAELIALDTLLVHKVDWMEIHRWEREMLVSGVWGPPSSAATVTAAIDPSLRVFCWYTPPQEHWDTCRERLRTFARVLTRWPDCPEDVIQASRSELHEDDFREAQRRAVSFYVQTFVSQYSRLPIPPILSAGA
;
A
#
# COMPACT_ATOMS: atom_id res chain seq x y z
N PRO A 1 44.67 1.20 5.63
CA PRO A 1 44.85 -0.26 5.50
C PRO A 1 43.52 -0.91 5.10
N SER A 2 43.29 -0.97 3.79
CA SER A 2 42.07 -1.54 3.20
C SER A 2 42.23 -3.06 3.02
N PRO A 3 41.15 -3.83 3.16
CA PRO A 3 41.02 -5.05 2.39
C PRO A 3 39.71 -5.02 1.57
N THR A 4 39.90 -5.02 0.26
CA THR A 4 38.97 -5.49 -0.75
C THR A 4 38.75 -6.99 -0.58
N ALA A 5 37.49 -7.43 -0.44
CA ALA A 5 37.11 -8.84 -0.58
C ALA A 5 36.18 -8.95 -1.80
N GLU A 6 36.72 -9.59 -2.84
CA GLU A 6 36.02 -10.01 -4.05
C GLU A 6 34.98 -11.08 -3.69
N VAL A 7 33.77 -10.96 -4.21
CA VAL A 7 32.74 -11.98 -4.11
C VAL A 7 32.90 -12.92 -5.29
N GLU A 8 33.42 -14.11 -5.03
CA GLU A 8 33.48 -15.23 -5.98
C GLU A 8 32.07 -15.66 -6.41
N SER A 9 31.84 -15.63 -7.71
CA SER A 9 30.71 -16.27 -8.38
C SER A 9 30.94 -17.78 -8.46
N VAL A 10 30.10 -18.58 -7.79
CA VAL A 10 30.11 -20.05 -7.92
C VAL A 10 29.35 -20.45 -9.20
N PRO A 11 29.95 -21.26 -10.10
CA PRO A 11 29.30 -21.70 -11.33
C PRO A 11 28.37 -22.92 -11.10
N LEU A 12 27.32 -22.99 -11.92
CA LEU A 12 26.38 -24.12 -12.02
C LEU A 12 27.10 -25.43 -12.40
N PRO A 13 26.70 -26.62 -11.91
CA PRO A 13 27.33 -27.88 -12.28
C PRO A 13 26.95 -28.30 -13.71
N GLU A 14 27.98 -28.54 -14.53
CA GLU A 14 27.86 -29.15 -15.85
C GLU A 14 27.40 -30.61 -15.79
N ARG A 15 26.57 -30.98 -16.77
CA ARG A 15 26.17 -32.36 -17.07
C ARG A 15 27.38 -33.24 -17.32
N VAL A 16 27.60 -34.24 -16.45
CA VAL A 16 28.53 -35.33 -16.73
C VAL A 16 27.84 -36.36 -17.63
N THR A 17 28.31 -36.43 -18.87
CA THR A 17 28.08 -37.55 -19.79
C THR A 17 28.91 -38.76 -19.36
N ALA A 18 28.26 -39.89 -19.05
CA ALA A 18 28.94 -41.14 -18.73
C ALA A 18 29.15 -41.99 -19.99
N SER A 19 30.41 -42.35 -20.27
CA SER A 19 30.85 -43.28 -21.30
C SER A 19 31.22 -44.66 -20.72
N SER A 20 30.65 -45.71 -21.31
CA SER A 20 31.21 -47.05 -21.60
C SER A 20 31.95 -47.91 -20.55
N SER A 21 31.34 -49.10 -20.31
CA SER A 21 31.89 -50.49 -20.13
C SER A 21 32.55 -50.92 -18.79
N PRO A 22 32.58 -52.24 -18.41
CA PRO A 22 32.22 -53.47 -19.15
C PRO A 22 31.24 -54.45 -18.43
N THR A 23 30.74 -55.41 -19.22
CA THR A 23 29.97 -56.62 -18.86
C THR A 23 30.68 -57.58 -17.89
N PRO A 24 29.91 -58.37 -17.12
CA PRO A 24 30.17 -59.80 -17.00
C PRO A 24 28.94 -60.66 -17.32
N GLU A 25 29.22 -61.79 -17.95
CA GLU A 25 28.29 -62.81 -18.40
C GLU A 25 27.64 -63.61 -17.26
N GLY A 26 26.41 -64.06 -17.51
CA GLY A 26 26.00 -65.43 -17.19
C GLY A 26 25.24 -65.64 -15.88
N GLN A 27 23.91 -65.58 -15.93
CA GLN A 27 22.99 -66.62 -15.41
C GLN A 27 21.54 -66.29 -15.77
N SER A 28 20.93 -67.13 -16.61
CA SER A 28 19.47 -67.34 -16.71
C SER A 28 19.11 -68.60 -15.90
N PRO A 29 17.83 -68.98 -15.69
CA PRO A 29 16.54 -68.27 -15.87
C PRO A 29 15.59 -68.43 -14.65
N VAL A 30 14.52 -67.63 -14.51
CA VAL A 30 13.14 -68.12 -14.25
C VAL A 30 12.14 -67.04 -14.72
N ASN A 31 11.33 -67.41 -15.72
CA ASN A 31 10.22 -66.61 -16.24
C ASN A 31 9.02 -66.63 -15.29
N HIS A 32 8.63 -65.47 -14.76
CA HIS A 32 7.23 -65.17 -14.46
C HIS A 32 6.81 -63.96 -15.29
N SER A 33 6.35 -64.23 -16.51
CA SER A 33 5.74 -63.24 -17.39
C SER A 33 4.23 -63.26 -17.17
N LEU A 34 3.69 -62.23 -16.54
CA LEU A 34 2.30 -61.79 -16.72
C LEU A 34 2.37 -60.34 -17.21
N LEU A 35 2.69 -60.19 -18.50
CA LEU A 35 2.57 -58.93 -19.22
C LEU A 35 1.08 -58.60 -19.36
N ALA A 36 0.62 -57.61 -18.59
CA ALA A 36 -0.61 -56.90 -18.86
C ALA A 36 -0.57 -56.34 -20.29
N SER A 37 -1.62 -56.60 -21.05
CA SER A 37 -1.76 -56.07 -22.42
C SER A 37 -1.92 -54.55 -22.36
N PRO A 38 -1.22 -53.76 -23.19
CA PRO A 38 -1.42 -52.33 -23.21
C PRO A 38 -2.80 -52.02 -23.80
N SER A 39 -3.71 -51.52 -22.96
CA SER A 39 -5.00 -51.00 -23.37
C SER A 39 -4.83 -49.88 -24.43
N ARG A 40 -5.58 -50.01 -25.52
CA ARG A 40 -5.51 -49.14 -26.70
C ARG A 40 -5.87 -47.69 -26.33
N PRO A 41 -5.06 -46.67 -26.68
CA PRO A 41 -5.43 -45.27 -26.45
C PRO A 41 -6.65 -44.91 -27.31
N ILE A 42 -7.62 -44.23 -26.68
CA ILE A 42 -8.87 -43.75 -27.29
C ILE A 42 -8.53 -42.76 -28.41
N ARG A 43 -9.08 -42.97 -29.62
CA ARG A 43 -8.85 -42.09 -30.78
C ARG A 43 -9.84 -40.91 -30.78
N PRO A 44 -9.49 -39.76 -31.38
CA PRO A 44 -10.44 -38.67 -31.60
C PRO A 44 -11.63 -39.18 -32.45
N GLY A 45 -12.83 -39.23 -31.86
CA GLY A 45 -14.05 -39.73 -32.51
C GLY A 45 -14.62 -41.02 -31.91
N ASP A 46 -13.91 -41.71 -31.01
CA ASP A 46 -14.49 -42.80 -30.23
C ASP A 46 -15.56 -42.25 -29.26
N PRO A 47 -16.70 -42.94 -29.07
CA PRO A 47 -17.71 -42.51 -28.11
C PRO A 47 -17.08 -42.43 -26.71
N ILE A 48 -17.30 -41.30 -26.01
CA ILE A 48 -16.80 -41.09 -24.64
C ILE A 48 -17.22 -42.31 -23.81
N PRO A 49 -16.28 -43.07 -23.21
CA PRO A 49 -16.63 -44.25 -22.45
C PRO A 49 -17.61 -43.87 -21.34
N VAL A 50 -18.77 -44.54 -21.28
CA VAL A 50 -19.71 -44.31 -20.17
C VAL A 50 -19.09 -44.92 -18.93
N LEU A 51 -18.65 -44.07 -17.99
CA LEU A 51 -18.13 -44.51 -16.70
C LEU A 51 -19.21 -45.29 -15.95
N LYS A 52 -18.87 -46.49 -15.50
CA LYS A 52 -19.76 -47.35 -14.70
C LYS A 52 -19.03 -47.76 -13.43
N LYS A 53 -19.78 -47.88 -12.34
CA LYS A 53 -19.28 -48.56 -11.14
C LYS A 53 -18.98 -50.02 -11.47
N ASN A 54 -17.88 -50.54 -10.94
CA ASN A 54 -17.47 -51.95 -11.09
C ASN A 54 -17.21 -52.62 -9.73
N ARG A 55 -17.36 -51.89 -8.61
CA ARG A 55 -17.46 -52.42 -7.25
C ARG A 55 -18.89 -52.31 -6.73
N PHE A 56 -19.28 -53.24 -5.86
CA PHE A 56 -20.64 -53.35 -5.30
C PHE A 56 -20.57 -53.43 -3.77
N GLY A 57 -21.59 -52.89 -3.10
CA GLY A 57 -21.65 -52.79 -1.64
C GLY A 57 -21.44 -51.37 -1.12
N THR A 58 -21.29 -51.23 0.19
CA THR A 58 -20.95 -49.96 0.84
C THR A 58 -19.45 -49.69 0.63
N PRO A 59 -19.06 -48.52 0.09
CA PRO A 59 -17.65 -48.18 -0.05
C PRO A 59 -16.97 -48.10 1.33
N PRO A 60 -15.70 -48.53 1.45
CA PRO A 60 -14.88 -48.28 2.64
C PRO A 60 -14.78 -46.78 2.96
N ASP A 61 -14.47 -46.46 4.22
CA ASP A 61 -14.20 -45.07 4.63
C ASP A 61 -13.09 -44.46 3.78
N VAL A 62 -12.01 -45.22 3.56
CA VAL A 62 -10.89 -44.91 2.68
C VAL A 62 -10.62 -46.11 1.77
N CYS A 63 -10.59 -45.88 0.45
CA CYS A 63 -10.28 -46.92 -0.55
C CYS A 63 -8.77 -46.97 -0.86
N GLY A 64 -8.32 -47.96 -1.62
CA GLY A 64 -6.91 -48.04 -2.03
C GLY A 64 -6.46 -46.80 -2.83
N PRO A 65 -5.16 -46.48 -2.90
CA PRO A 65 -4.64 -45.18 -3.36
C PRO A 65 -5.07 -44.77 -4.78
N TRP A 66 -5.41 -45.75 -5.61
CA TRP A 66 -5.78 -45.61 -7.02
C TRP A 66 -7.25 -45.94 -7.29
N GLU A 67 -7.97 -46.37 -6.26
CA GLU A 67 -9.38 -46.71 -6.36
C GLU A 67 -10.23 -45.43 -6.25
N GLY A 68 -11.34 -45.39 -6.96
CA GLY A 68 -12.36 -44.36 -6.81
C GLY A 68 -13.42 -44.80 -5.83
N LYS A 69 -13.36 -44.31 -4.57
CA LYS A 69 -14.55 -44.25 -3.70
C LYS A 69 -15.67 -43.53 -4.45
N VAL A 70 -15.29 -42.43 -5.10
CA VAL A 70 -16.08 -41.74 -6.13
C VAL A 70 -15.25 -41.49 -7.37
N ALA A 71 -15.92 -41.44 -8.52
CA ALA A 71 -15.30 -41.17 -9.81
C ALA A 71 -16.22 -40.37 -10.74
N THR A 72 -15.62 -39.53 -11.59
CA THR A 72 -16.33 -38.80 -12.65
C THR A 72 -15.44 -38.60 -13.87
N ILE A 73 -16.03 -38.69 -15.06
CA ILE A 73 -15.38 -38.20 -16.29
C ILE A 73 -15.53 -36.67 -16.38
N GLY A 74 -16.52 -36.12 -15.65
CA GLY A 74 -16.74 -34.70 -15.53
C GLY A 74 -16.72 -34.00 -16.87
N SER A 75 -16.03 -32.87 -16.91
CA SER A 75 -15.88 -32.02 -18.08
C SER A 75 -14.54 -32.24 -18.82
N LEU A 76 -13.71 -33.19 -18.38
CA LEU A 76 -12.35 -33.44 -18.87
C LEU A 76 -12.34 -34.56 -19.92
N ASN A 77 -12.10 -34.20 -21.19
CA ASN A 77 -12.07 -35.18 -22.28
C ASN A 77 -10.94 -36.20 -22.11
N GLY A 78 -11.29 -37.49 -22.03
CA GLY A 78 -10.33 -38.59 -22.02
C GLY A 78 -9.69 -38.91 -20.65
N PHE A 79 -10.05 -38.16 -19.61
CA PHE A 79 -9.56 -38.38 -18.25
C PHE A 79 -10.71 -38.73 -17.31
N LEU A 80 -10.37 -39.51 -16.29
CA LEU A 80 -11.20 -39.86 -15.16
C LEU A 80 -10.61 -39.17 -13.93
N VAL A 81 -11.46 -38.50 -13.14
CA VAL A 81 -11.09 -38.03 -11.80
C VAL A 81 -11.62 -39.03 -10.79
N THR A 82 -10.76 -39.48 -9.87
CA THR A 82 -11.13 -40.38 -8.78
C THR A 82 -10.68 -39.83 -7.44
N SER A 83 -11.48 -40.04 -6.39
CA SER A 83 -11.01 -39.86 -5.00
C SER A 83 -11.18 -41.15 -4.21
N PRO A 84 -10.14 -41.61 -3.50
CA PRO A 84 -10.24 -42.71 -2.55
C PRO A 84 -10.63 -42.25 -1.13
N THR A 85 -10.45 -40.96 -0.82
CA THR A 85 -10.58 -40.40 0.54
C THR A 85 -11.82 -39.53 0.73
N ARG A 86 -12.42 -39.02 -0.35
CA ARG A 86 -13.61 -38.15 -0.30
C ARG A 86 -14.82 -38.78 -0.98
N GLU A 87 -16.00 -38.31 -0.63
CA GLU A 87 -17.28 -38.77 -1.19
C GLU A 87 -17.83 -37.90 -2.32
N TYR A 88 -17.03 -36.91 -2.73
CA TYR A 88 -17.39 -35.96 -3.76
C TYR A 88 -16.19 -35.66 -4.66
N ILE A 89 -16.47 -35.07 -5.83
CA ILE A 89 -15.43 -34.60 -6.76
C ILE A 89 -15.63 -33.11 -7.00
N PRO A 90 -14.73 -32.24 -6.53
CA PRO A 90 -14.79 -30.81 -6.80
C PRO A 90 -14.55 -30.57 -8.29
N ARG A 91 -15.11 -29.48 -8.80
CA ARG A 91 -14.84 -29.05 -10.17
C ARG A 91 -13.35 -28.79 -10.36
N TYR A 92 -12.79 -29.26 -11.47
CA TYR A 92 -11.37 -29.09 -11.76
C TYR A 92 -11.03 -27.64 -12.14
N PRO A 93 -10.07 -26.97 -11.47
CA PRO A 93 -9.68 -25.59 -11.79
C PRO A 93 -8.92 -25.56 -13.11
N ARG A 94 -9.62 -25.17 -14.18
CA ARG A 94 -9.05 -25.10 -15.54
C ARG A 94 -8.18 -23.87 -15.69
N GLU A 95 -7.03 -24.02 -16.33
CA GLU A 95 -6.18 -22.87 -16.64
C GLU A 95 -6.93 -21.85 -17.52
N VAL A 96 -6.93 -20.59 -17.09
CA VAL A 96 -7.56 -19.45 -17.79
C VAL A 96 -6.56 -18.30 -17.91
N GLU A 97 -6.64 -17.55 -19.00
CA GLU A 97 -5.77 -16.38 -19.21
C GLU A 97 -6.06 -15.24 -18.20
N VAL A 98 -7.31 -15.17 -17.73
CA VAL A 98 -7.79 -14.12 -16.83
C VAL A 98 -8.58 -14.72 -15.69
N ILE A 99 -8.10 -14.52 -14.47
CA ILE A 99 -8.82 -14.87 -13.24
C ILE A 99 -9.67 -13.67 -12.82
N GLN A 100 -10.93 -13.94 -12.50
CA GLN A 100 -11.93 -12.94 -12.18
C GLN A 100 -12.30 -12.98 -10.71
N THR A 101 -12.38 -11.81 -10.08
CA THR A 101 -12.89 -11.65 -8.71
C THR A 101 -14.42 -11.56 -8.70
N TYR A 102 -15.05 -12.22 -7.73
CA TYR A 102 -16.49 -12.25 -7.51
C TYR A 102 -16.91 -11.27 -6.39
N GLU A 103 -18.22 -11.07 -6.20
CA GLU A 103 -18.76 -10.11 -5.22
C GLU A 103 -18.31 -10.34 -3.76
N ASP A 104 -17.87 -11.56 -3.44
CA ASP A 104 -17.32 -11.96 -2.14
C ASP A 104 -15.80 -11.72 -2.00
N GLY A 105 -15.14 -11.24 -3.05
CA GLY A 105 -13.69 -11.02 -3.07
C GLY A 105 -12.86 -12.27 -3.38
N PHE A 106 -13.50 -13.42 -3.64
CA PHE A 106 -12.84 -14.68 -4.01
C PHE A 106 -12.82 -14.89 -5.54
N TRP A 107 -12.18 -15.98 -5.98
CA TRP A 107 -11.97 -16.29 -7.41
C TRP A 107 -12.71 -17.54 -7.91
N GLY A 108 -13.76 -17.96 -7.20
CA GLY A 108 -14.49 -19.18 -7.54
C GLY A 108 -13.59 -20.42 -7.51
N GLU A 109 -13.51 -21.16 -8.61
CA GLU A 109 -12.71 -22.39 -8.73
C GLU A 109 -11.19 -22.17 -8.55
N HIS A 110 -10.73 -20.93 -8.75
CA HIS A 110 -9.32 -20.55 -8.58
C HIS A 110 -8.97 -20.12 -7.16
N GLU A 111 -9.93 -20.16 -6.22
CA GLU A 111 -9.71 -19.79 -4.84
C GLU A 111 -8.96 -20.90 -4.09
N TYR A 112 -7.62 -20.83 -4.08
CA TYR A 112 -6.78 -21.87 -3.47
C TYR A 112 -7.00 -22.04 -1.96
N SER A 113 -7.49 -21.02 -1.25
CA SER A 113 -7.75 -21.12 0.19
C SER A 113 -9.01 -21.90 0.55
N ARG A 114 -9.81 -22.29 -0.45
CA ARG A 114 -11.12 -22.95 -0.28
C ARG A 114 -11.34 -24.12 -1.21
N HIS A 115 -10.70 -24.09 -2.37
CA HIS A 115 -10.96 -25.00 -3.46
C HIS A 115 -9.68 -25.74 -3.81
N PRO A 116 -9.72 -27.07 -3.96
CA PRO A 116 -8.54 -27.87 -4.29
C PRO A 116 -7.88 -27.41 -5.58
N GLN A 117 -6.56 -27.21 -5.53
CA GLN A 117 -5.76 -26.82 -6.68
C GLN A 117 -4.95 -28.00 -7.22
N LEU A 118 -4.40 -27.85 -8.42
CA LEU A 118 -3.44 -28.81 -8.94
C LEU A 118 -2.19 -28.82 -8.06
N TYR A 119 -1.72 -30.01 -7.70
CA TYR A 119 -0.51 -30.20 -6.92
C TYR A 119 0.71 -29.58 -7.61
N VAL A 120 1.48 -28.86 -6.80
CA VAL A 120 2.79 -28.28 -7.13
C VAL A 120 3.69 -28.58 -5.93
N GLU A 121 4.84 -29.20 -6.15
CA GLU A 121 5.71 -29.70 -5.09
C GLU A 121 6.15 -28.58 -4.14
N GLU A 122 6.53 -27.43 -4.68
CA GLU A 122 6.97 -26.25 -3.93
C GLU A 122 5.84 -25.56 -3.15
N MET A 123 4.59 -25.98 -3.34
CA MET A 123 3.40 -25.39 -2.68
C MET A 123 2.51 -26.45 -2.03
N THR A 124 3.10 -27.53 -1.54
CA THR A 124 2.38 -28.61 -0.86
C THR A 124 1.54 -28.08 0.32
N HIS A 125 1.96 -26.99 0.97
CA HIS A 125 1.24 -26.34 2.07
C HIS A 125 -0.16 -25.84 1.70
N LEU A 126 -0.42 -25.53 0.42
CA LEU A 126 -1.75 -25.08 -0.03
C LEU A 126 -2.81 -26.18 0.13
N ALA A 127 -2.43 -27.42 -0.13
CA ALA A 127 -3.31 -28.57 0.09
C ALA A 127 -3.54 -28.85 1.59
N CYS A 128 -2.68 -28.31 2.45
CA CYS A 128 -2.74 -28.44 3.90
C CYS A 128 -3.57 -27.34 4.57
N ILE A 129 -4.12 -26.38 3.80
CA ILE A 129 -5.01 -25.35 4.33
C ILE A 129 -6.24 -26.03 4.98
N PRO A 130 -6.64 -25.66 6.21
CA PRO A 130 -7.81 -26.24 6.85
C PRO A 130 -9.08 -26.04 6.02
N ALA A 131 -9.88 -27.10 5.87
CA ALA A 131 -11.12 -27.04 5.08
C ALA A 131 -12.30 -26.45 5.89
N THR A 132 -12.26 -26.58 7.22
CA THR A 132 -13.29 -26.09 8.13
C THR A 132 -12.67 -25.42 9.36
N PRO A 133 -13.41 -24.57 10.08
CA PRO A 133 -12.98 -24.01 11.36
C PRO A 133 -13.25 -24.96 12.54
N GLU A 134 -13.80 -26.17 12.34
CA GLU A 134 -14.40 -26.99 13.40
C GLU A 134 -13.44 -27.37 14.55
N GLN A 135 -12.13 -27.27 14.32
CA GLN A 135 -11.11 -27.57 15.32
C GLN A 135 -10.62 -26.35 16.11
N ASP A 136 -10.94 -25.12 15.66
CA ASP A 136 -10.41 -23.89 16.24
C ASP A 136 -11.35 -22.70 16.02
N GLU A 137 -12.07 -22.33 17.08
CA GLU A 137 -13.02 -21.20 17.09
C GLU A 137 -12.34 -19.87 16.71
N MET A 138 -11.03 -19.71 16.96
CA MET A 138 -10.28 -18.50 16.59
C MET A 138 -10.20 -18.31 15.08
N LEU A 139 -10.42 -19.36 14.28
CA LEU A 139 -10.37 -19.29 12.83
C LEU A 139 -11.75 -19.06 12.20
N PHE A 140 -12.85 -19.08 12.96
CA PHE A 140 -14.21 -19.09 12.42
C PHE A 140 -14.49 -17.97 11.40
N ASP A 141 -14.12 -16.73 11.74
CA ASP A 141 -14.34 -15.58 10.87
C ASP A 141 -13.42 -15.59 9.64
N LEU A 142 -12.34 -16.37 9.65
CA LEU A 142 -11.59 -16.63 8.42
C LEU A 142 -12.43 -17.37 7.40
N PHE A 143 -13.43 -18.18 7.80
CA PHE A 143 -14.30 -18.98 6.94
C PHE A 143 -15.58 -18.27 6.48
N HIS A 144 -15.90 -17.10 7.03
CA HIS A 144 -17.13 -16.37 6.71
C HIS A 144 -17.02 -15.64 5.36
N PRO A 145 -17.86 -15.93 4.34
CA PRO A 145 -17.90 -15.14 3.12
C PRO A 145 -18.40 -13.72 3.40
N LEU A 146 -17.72 -12.73 2.83
CA LEU A 146 -18.01 -11.32 3.04
C LEU A 146 -18.88 -10.76 1.92
N HIS A 147 -19.82 -9.89 2.25
CA HIS A 147 -20.67 -9.20 1.28
C HIS A 147 -20.79 -7.72 1.58
N ALA A 148 -20.72 -6.89 0.54
CA ALA A 148 -20.80 -5.43 0.66
C ALA A 148 -22.06 -4.94 1.41
N SER A 149 -23.21 -5.60 1.23
CA SER A 149 -24.47 -5.23 1.89
C SER A 149 -24.49 -5.50 3.39
N ARG A 150 -23.63 -6.40 3.88
CA ARG A 150 -23.61 -6.87 5.28
C ARG A 150 -22.38 -6.40 6.02
N ASP A 151 -21.22 -6.39 5.38
CA ASP A 151 -19.93 -6.30 6.06
C ASP A 151 -19.19 -5.00 5.79
N TRP A 152 -19.68 -4.17 4.87
CA TRP A 152 -19.10 -2.87 4.53
C TRP A 152 -20.01 -1.72 4.95
N THR A 153 -19.41 -0.58 5.31
CA THR A 153 -20.14 0.65 5.59
C THR A 153 -19.43 1.85 4.98
N GLU A 154 -20.21 2.73 4.35
CA GLU A 154 -19.73 3.99 3.83
C GLU A 154 -19.31 4.90 4.99
N ASP A 155 -18.10 5.47 4.90
CA ASP A 155 -17.62 6.44 5.87
C ASP A 155 -17.93 7.85 5.34
N ARG A 156 -19.06 8.38 5.81
CA ARG A 156 -19.55 9.70 5.41
C ARG A 156 -18.64 10.84 5.89
N ASP A 157 -17.73 10.59 6.83
CA ASP A 157 -16.83 11.61 7.35
C ASP A 157 -15.65 11.90 6.38
N ILE A 158 -15.44 11.09 5.33
CA ILE A 158 -14.39 11.28 4.29
C ILE A 158 -14.80 12.34 3.25
N ALA A 159 -16.08 12.72 3.21
CA ALA A 159 -16.74 13.58 2.20
C ALA A 159 -16.78 13.05 0.75
N VAL A 160 -15.91 12.09 0.39
CA VAL A 160 -16.01 11.38 -0.89
C VAL A 160 -17.03 10.25 -0.76
N HIS A 161 -18.15 10.36 -1.49
CA HIS A 161 -19.17 9.31 -1.53
C HIS A 161 -18.64 7.99 -2.08
N GLY A 162 -19.15 6.89 -1.51
CA GLY A 162 -18.80 5.53 -1.91
C GLY A 162 -17.48 5.02 -1.35
N LEU A 163 -16.77 5.80 -0.52
CA LEU A 163 -15.61 5.32 0.23
C LEU A 163 -16.02 4.91 1.64
N GLY A 164 -15.46 3.80 2.10
CA GLY A 164 -15.81 3.23 3.39
C GLY A 164 -14.89 2.11 3.79
N LEU A 165 -15.24 1.46 4.89
CA LEU A 165 -14.45 0.41 5.51
C LEU A 165 -15.31 -0.81 5.77
N ILE A 166 -14.65 -1.95 5.94
CA ILE A 166 -15.29 -3.11 6.57
C ILE A 166 -15.72 -2.72 7.99
N LYS A 167 -16.87 -3.23 8.41
CA LYS A 167 -17.45 -2.98 9.74
C LYS A 167 -16.43 -3.27 10.83
N ARG A 168 -16.46 -2.47 11.89
CA ARG A 168 -15.43 -2.47 12.95
C ARG A 168 -15.29 -3.84 13.60
N GLU A 169 -16.40 -4.52 13.83
CA GLU A 169 -16.47 -5.84 14.47
C GLU A 169 -15.73 -6.88 13.63
N MET A 170 -16.03 -6.94 12.33
CA MET A 170 -15.37 -7.84 11.39
C MET A 170 -13.88 -7.51 11.20
N ARG A 171 -13.52 -6.22 11.11
CA ARG A 171 -12.10 -5.81 11.05
C ARG A 171 -11.32 -6.23 12.28
N LYS A 172 -11.92 -6.07 13.47
CA LYS A 172 -11.33 -6.47 14.74
C LYS A 172 -11.11 -7.98 14.75
N SER A 173 -12.16 -8.75 14.44
CA SER A 173 -12.07 -10.21 14.44
C SER A 173 -11.02 -10.72 13.44
N LEU A 174 -11.05 -10.28 12.19
CA LEU A 174 -10.03 -10.67 11.20
C LEU A 174 -8.62 -10.25 11.60
N GLY A 175 -8.46 -9.12 12.28
CA GLY A 175 -7.18 -8.69 12.86
C GLY A 175 -6.69 -9.60 13.99
N GLU A 176 -7.61 -10.06 14.85
CA GLU A 176 -7.33 -11.02 15.93
C GLU A 176 -6.98 -12.40 15.37
N CYS A 177 -7.71 -12.90 14.36
CA CYS A 177 -7.37 -14.11 13.63
C CYS A 177 -5.97 -14.00 13.00
N ALA A 178 -5.67 -12.89 12.31
CA ALA A 178 -4.36 -12.67 11.70
C ALA A 178 -3.22 -12.68 12.74
N ALA A 179 -3.40 -12.01 13.89
CA ALA A 179 -2.42 -12.02 14.97
C ALA A 179 -2.22 -13.43 15.55
N TYR A 180 -3.31 -14.20 15.70
CA TYR A 180 -3.29 -15.56 16.20
C TYR A 180 -2.48 -16.51 15.30
N VAL A 181 -2.74 -16.51 13.98
CA VAL A 181 -2.04 -17.40 13.04
C VAL A 181 -0.57 -17.01 12.87
N ILE A 182 -0.25 -15.71 12.96
CA ILE A 182 1.14 -15.23 12.96
C ILE A 182 1.88 -15.78 14.19
N ALA A 183 1.31 -15.63 15.38
CA ALA A 183 1.94 -16.09 16.61
C ALA A 183 2.15 -17.62 16.63
N ARG A 184 1.21 -18.38 16.08
CA ARG A 184 1.34 -19.84 15.93
C ARG A 184 2.50 -20.22 15.02
N PHE A 185 2.62 -19.57 13.86
CA PHE A 185 3.72 -19.84 12.94
C PHE A 185 5.08 -19.44 13.55
N GLU A 186 5.17 -18.26 14.17
CA GLU A 186 6.40 -17.77 14.81
C GLU A 186 6.87 -18.65 15.97
N ALA A 187 5.98 -19.45 16.59
CA ALA A 187 6.33 -20.41 17.63
C ALA A 187 7.02 -21.70 17.10
N ILE A 188 7.03 -21.93 15.79
CA ILE A 188 7.63 -23.13 15.18
C ILE A 188 9.15 -22.98 15.11
N SER A 189 9.89 -23.78 15.88
CA SER A 189 11.36 -23.72 15.94
C SER A 189 12.09 -24.56 14.88
N ALA A 190 11.37 -25.41 14.13
CA ALA A 190 11.95 -26.50 13.32
C ALA A 190 11.85 -26.29 11.79
N ALA A 191 11.48 -25.10 11.32
CA ALA A 191 11.39 -24.84 9.88
C ALA A 191 12.78 -24.62 9.25
N ASP A 192 12.98 -25.15 8.05
CA ASP A 192 14.18 -24.85 7.25
C ASP A 192 14.20 -23.37 6.82
N ALA A 193 15.35 -22.92 6.31
CA ALA A 193 15.56 -21.51 5.95
C ALA A 193 14.66 -21.02 4.80
N SER A 194 14.30 -21.89 3.85
CA SER A 194 13.41 -21.55 2.73
C SER A 194 11.99 -21.35 3.24
N THR A 195 11.48 -22.31 4.00
CA THR A 195 10.13 -22.24 4.56
C THR A 195 9.97 -21.06 5.52
N SER A 196 10.97 -20.82 6.38
CA SER A 196 10.97 -19.67 7.29
C SER A 196 10.92 -18.34 6.53
N ARG A 197 11.64 -18.23 5.41
CA ARG A 197 11.61 -17.04 4.54
C ARG A 197 10.25 -16.85 3.90
N TYR A 198 9.64 -17.93 3.40
CA TYR A 198 8.32 -17.86 2.80
C TYR A 198 7.22 -17.52 3.81
N GLY A 199 7.24 -18.11 5.00
CA GLY A 199 6.34 -17.72 6.09
C GLY A 199 6.51 -16.26 6.51
N SER A 200 7.76 -15.78 6.61
CA SER A 200 8.04 -14.36 6.86
C SER A 200 7.46 -13.44 5.78
N PHE A 201 7.52 -13.88 4.52
CA PHE A 201 6.89 -13.18 3.40
C PHE A 201 5.36 -13.15 3.52
N LEU A 202 4.71 -14.28 3.84
CA LEU A 202 3.26 -14.32 4.08
C LEU A 202 2.85 -13.41 5.26
N ILE A 203 3.61 -13.40 6.35
CA ILE A 203 3.37 -12.52 7.51
C ILE A 203 3.43 -11.05 7.08
N MET A 204 4.43 -10.66 6.27
CA MET A 204 4.53 -9.31 5.74
C MET A 204 3.28 -8.94 4.93
N LEU A 205 2.88 -9.79 3.97
CA LEU A 205 1.69 -9.55 3.15
C LEU A 205 0.42 -9.46 4.00
N LEU A 206 0.27 -10.34 5.00
CA LEU A 206 -0.88 -10.38 5.88
C LEU A 206 -0.99 -9.10 6.72
N ARG A 207 0.12 -8.62 7.30
CA ARG A 207 0.16 -7.34 8.03
C ARG A 207 -0.22 -6.17 7.14
N GLN A 208 0.26 -6.14 5.89
CA GLN A 208 -0.13 -5.11 4.93
C GLN A 208 -1.61 -5.14 4.57
N ALA A 209 -2.19 -6.33 4.37
CA ALA A 209 -3.60 -6.50 4.09
C ALA A 209 -4.47 -6.03 5.26
N VAL A 210 -4.08 -6.38 6.49
CA VAL A 210 -4.74 -5.94 7.73
C VAL A 210 -4.67 -4.41 7.90
N ASP A 211 -3.52 -3.82 7.66
CA ASP A 211 -3.37 -2.36 7.70
C ASP A 211 -4.22 -1.67 6.63
N ARG A 212 -4.19 -2.17 5.38
CA ARG A 212 -5.02 -1.64 4.29
C ARG A 212 -6.50 -1.66 4.67
N MET A 213 -6.96 -2.76 5.25
CA MET A 213 -8.32 -2.93 5.74
C MET A 213 -8.67 -1.94 6.87
N ASN A 214 -7.70 -1.62 7.73
CA ASN A 214 -7.93 -0.80 8.92
C ASN A 214 -7.81 0.71 8.70
N TYR A 215 -6.89 1.13 7.84
CA TYR A 215 -6.50 2.54 7.72
C TYR A 215 -6.96 3.22 6.45
N LEU A 216 -7.21 2.47 5.37
CA LEU A 216 -7.40 3.03 4.04
C LEU A 216 -8.81 2.72 3.51
N PRO A 217 -9.75 3.67 3.64
CA PRO A 217 -11.08 3.54 3.06
C PRO A 217 -11.03 3.32 1.55
N SER A 218 -11.99 2.56 1.03
CA SER A 218 -12.14 2.32 -0.41
C SER A 218 -13.59 2.02 -0.78
N VAL A 219 -13.85 1.91 -2.08
CA VAL A 219 -15.11 1.38 -2.60
C VAL A 219 -15.36 -0.04 -2.08
N ALA A 220 -16.64 -0.39 -1.90
CA ALA A 220 -17.05 -1.64 -1.27
C ALA A 220 -16.38 -2.88 -1.88
N THR A 221 -16.30 -2.98 -3.21
CA THR A 221 -15.67 -4.12 -3.89
C THR A 221 -14.19 -4.28 -3.54
N ARG A 222 -13.45 -3.18 -3.45
CA ARG A 222 -12.03 -3.22 -3.03
C ARG A 222 -11.91 -3.58 -1.55
N SER A 223 -12.76 -3.02 -0.69
CA SER A 223 -12.74 -3.34 0.75
C SER A 223 -13.02 -4.82 1.01
N ILE A 224 -14.00 -5.39 0.30
CA ILE A 224 -14.34 -6.82 0.37
C ILE A 224 -13.17 -7.67 -0.14
N ALA A 225 -12.59 -7.32 -1.30
CA ALA A 225 -11.43 -8.05 -1.83
C ALA A 225 -10.20 -8.01 -0.90
N VAL A 226 -9.96 -6.88 -0.22
CA VAL A 226 -8.88 -6.76 0.77
C VAL A 226 -9.15 -7.66 1.98
N ALA A 227 -10.37 -7.67 2.50
CA ALA A 227 -10.70 -8.52 3.65
C ALA A 227 -10.71 -10.01 3.30
N ALA A 228 -11.21 -10.39 2.12
CA ALA A 228 -11.07 -11.75 1.58
C ALA A 228 -9.59 -12.14 1.41
N HIS A 229 -8.71 -11.17 1.10
CA HIS A 229 -7.28 -11.42 1.05
C HIS A 229 -6.63 -11.61 2.41
N VAL A 230 -7.09 -10.91 3.46
CA VAL A 230 -6.70 -11.20 4.85
C VAL A 230 -7.06 -12.64 5.21
N GLN A 231 -8.30 -13.06 4.92
CA GLN A 231 -8.74 -14.44 5.16
C GLN A 231 -7.85 -15.46 4.44
N ARG A 232 -7.57 -15.21 3.17
CA ARG A 232 -6.73 -16.07 2.32
C ARG A 232 -5.31 -16.22 2.83
N LEU A 233 -4.63 -15.11 3.14
CA LEU A 233 -3.25 -15.13 3.62
C LEU A 233 -3.13 -15.77 5.02
N ALA A 234 -4.12 -15.53 5.88
CA ALA A 234 -4.18 -16.17 7.20
C ALA A 234 -4.36 -17.69 7.09
N LEU A 235 -5.28 -18.15 6.23
CA LEU A 235 -5.52 -19.57 5.98
C LEU A 235 -4.32 -20.25 5.31
N GLU A 236 -3.62 -19.56 4.42
CA GLU A 236 -2.39 -20.06 3.82
C GLU A 236 -1.28 -20.24 4.85
N LEU A 237 -1.13 -19.29 5.78
CA LEU A 237 -0.17 -19.40 6.88
C LEU A 237 -0.51 -20.57 7.81
N GLU A 238 -1.79 -20.82 8.07
CA GLU A 238 -2.25 -22.03 8.80
C GLU A 238 -2.02 -23.32 8.02
N GLY A 239 -2.17 -23.28 6.69
CA GLY A 239 -1.77 -24.40 5.82
C GLY A 239 -0.28 -24.70 5.92
N LEU A 240 0.55 -23.67 5.98
CA LEU A 240 1.99 -23.81 6.19
C LEU A 240 2.34 -24.36 7.57
N THR A 241 1.66 -23.90 8.62
CA THR A 241 1.77 -24.45 9.98
C THR A 241 1.38 -25.93 10.02
N THR A 242 0.25 -26.29 9.40
CA THR A 242 -0.22 -27.68 9.31
C THR A 242 0.77 -28.55 8.53
N TYR A 243 1.33 -28.01 7.45
CA TYR A 243 2.35 -28.71 6.68
C TYR A 243 3.58 -29.04 7.54
N LEU A 244 4.12 -28.04 8.25
CA LEU A 244 5.32 -28.20 9.07
C LEU A 244 5.12 -29.09 10.30
N GLN A 245 3.98 -28.97 10.98
CA GLN A 245 3.75 -29.65 12.25
C GLN A 245 3.14 -31.04 12.11
N VAL A 246 2.44 -31.31 11.01
CA VAL A 246 1.69 -32.57 10.83
C VAL A 246 2.15 -33.31 9.58
N VAL A 247 2.08 -32.68 8.41
CA VAL A 247 2.29 -33.40 7.14
C VAL A 247 3.76 -33.78 6.94
N LEU A 248 4.69 -32.86 7.16
CA LEU A 248 6.12 -33.12 6.99
C LEU A 248 6.61 -34.24 7.95
N PRO A 249 6.26 -34.24 9.26
CA PRO A 249 6.54 -35.37 10.13
C PRO A 249 5.92 -36.69 9.66
N ARG A 250 4.71 -36.68 9.09
CA ARG A 250 4.09 -37.89 8.50
C ARG A 250 4.84 -38.36 7.25
N ILE A 251 5.35 -37.43 6.42
CA ILE A 251 6.17 -37.75 5.25
C ILE A 251 7.46 -38.45 5.67
N GLU A 252 8.13 -37.93 6.71
CA GLU A 252 9.39 -38.47 7.24
C GLU A 252 9.20 -39.79 8.01
N SER A 253 8.03 -39.98 8.63
CA SER A 253 7.66 -41.23 9.29
C SER A 253 7.38 -42.36 8.29
N SER A 254 7.67 -43.60 8.69
CA SER A 254 7.30 -44.82 7.96
C SER A 254 5.89 -45.32 8.28
N GLU A 255 5.19 -44.69 9.23
CA GLU A 255 3.82 -45.05 9.62
C GLU A 255 2.80 -44.76 8.50
N ASP A 256 1.70 -45.51 8.50
CA ASP A 256 0.57 -45.31 7.57
C ASP A 256 -0.57 -44.55 8.27
N PHE A 257 -0.87 -43.37 7.76
CA PHE A 257 -1.93 -42.47 8.22
C PHE A 257 -3.11 -42.42 7.22
N SER A 258 -3.20 -43.37 6.28
CA SER A 258 -4.26 -43.43 5.27
C SER A 258 -5.68 -43.40 5.85
N HIS A 259 -5.89 -44.00 7.03
CA HIS A 259 -7.16 -43.97 7.75
C HIS A 259 -7.35 -42.73 8.66
N SER A 260 -6.32 -41.90 8.80
CA SER A 260 -6.30 -40.66 9.60
C SER A 260 -6.29 -39.44 8.67
N VAL A 261 -7.31 -39.37 7.80
CA VAL A 261 -7.45 -38.33 6.78
C VAL A 261 -7.62 -36.95 7.44
N LEU A 262 -6.79 -36.00 7.03
CA LEU A 262 -6.80 -34.62 7.50
C LEU A 262 -8.01 -33.85 6.96
N ASP A 263 -8.57 -32.97 7.78
CA ASP A 263 -9.62 -32.05 7.34
C ASP A 263 -9.03 -30.78 6.70
N VAL A 264 -8.34 -30.99 5.58
CA VAL A 264 -7.70 -29.95 4.78
C VAL A 264 -8.28 -29.92 3.37
N VAL A 265 -8.03 -28.83 2.65
CA VAL A 265 -8.52 -28.58 1.29
C VAL A 265 -8.13 -29.74 0.36
N GLY A 266 -6.89 -30.22 0.44
CA GLY A 266 -6.39 -31.26 -0.46
C GLY A 266 -6.05 -30.73 -1.86
N GLY A 267 -5.93 -31.63 -2.82
CA GLY A 267 -5.43 -31.26 -4.15
C GLY A 267 -5.65 -32.29 -5.24
N PHE A 268 -5.57 -31.82 -6.48
CA PHE A 268 -5.59 -32.65 -7.68
C PHE A 268 -4.18 -33.17 -8.00
N ILE A 269 -4.04 -34.47 -8.23
CA ILE A 269 -2.75 -35.13 -8.50
C ILE A 269 -2.77 -35.75 -9.89
N ARG A 270 -1.66 -35.63 -10.62
CA ARG A 270 -1.42 -36.33 -11.90
C ARG A 270 -0.37 -37.43 -11.80
N GLU A 271 0.47 -37.37 -10.77
CA GLU A 271 1.66 -38.21 -10.64
C GLU A 271 1.47 -39.36 -9.65
N GLY A 272 2.07 -40.49 -10.01
CA GLY A 272 1.78 -41.72 -9.33
C GLY A 272 2.42 -41.90 -7.95
N ALA A 273 3.70 -41.53 -7.82
CA ALA A 273 4.41 -41.62 -6.55
C ALA A 273 3.79 -40.66 -5.51
N VAL A 274 3.44 -39.45 -5.94
CA VAL A 274 2.77 -38.43 -5.10
C VAL A 274 1.44 -38.96 -4.56
N THR A 275 0.66 -39.66 -5.41
CA THR A 275 -0.62 -40.27 -5.01
C THR A 275 -0.44 -41.24 -3.84
N GLN A 276 0.56 -42.11 -3.89
CA GLN A 276 0.86 -43.06 -2.80
C GLN A 276 1.29 -42.33 -1.52
N THR A 277 2.13 -41.31 -1.65
CA THR A 277 2.58 -40.50 -0.51
C THR A 277 1.40 -39.81 0.17
N TRP A 278 0.56 -39.10 -0.59
CA TRP A 278 -0.60 -38.37 -0.06
C TRP A 278 -1.63 -39.29 0.57
N HIS A 279 -1.83 -40.47 -0.02
CA HIS A 279 -2.62 -41.53 0.58
C HIS A 279 -2.08 -41.93 1.94
N ARG A 280 -0.79 -42.29 2.01
CA ARG A 280 -0.14 -42.71 3.25
C ARG A 280 -0.17 -41.64 4.32
N VAL A 281 0.04 -40.37 3.97
CA VAL A 281 0.07 -39.29 4.98
C VAL A 281 -1.32 -38.75 5.33
N GLY A 282 -2.38 -39.24 4.68
CA GLY A 282 -3.76 -38.88 4.96
C GLY A 282 -4.15 -37.49 4.46
N ILE A 283 -3.55 -36.97 3.38
CA ILE A 283 -4.05 -35.75 2.73
C ILE A 283 -5.19 -36.14 1.79
N PRO A 284 -6.34 -35.43 1.76
CA PRO A 284 -7.37 -35.68 0.77
C PRO A 284 -6.92 -35.30 -0.65
N TYR A 285 -7.26 -36.11 -1.65
CA TYR A 285 -6.86 -35.87 -3.03
C TYR A 285 -7.82 -36.42 -4.07
N TRP A 286 -7.63 -35.91 -5.29
CA TRP A 286 -8.34 -36.31 -6.49
C TRP A 286 -7.34 -36.61 -7.60
N VAL A 287 -7.27 -37.86 -8.04
CA VAL A 287 -6.31 -38.32 -9.06
C VAL A 287 -6.91 -38.11 -10.44
N LEU A 288 -6.15 -37.46 -11.32
CA LEU A 288 -6.43 -37.42 -12.75
C LEU A 288 -5.72 -38.61 -13.40
N GLN A 289 -6.49 -39.58 -13.86
CA GLN A 289 -5.96 -40.77 -14.54
C GLN A 289 -6.66 -40.99 -15.89
N PRO A 290 -5.99 -41.60 -16.88
CA PRO A 290 -6.63 -41.99 -18.12
C PRO A 290 -7.83 -42.90 -17.85
N VAL A 291 -8.87 -42.81 -18.68
CA VAL A 291 -10.00 -43.73 -18.57
C VAL A 291 -9.52 -45.16 -18.86
N SER A 292 -9.64 -46.06 -17.88
CA SER A 292 -9.28 -47.47 -17.98
C SER A 292 -10.37 -48.35 -17.35
N SER A 293 -10.54 -49.57 -17.88
CA SER A 293 -11.43 -50.58 -17.29
C SER A 293 -10.89 -51.17 -15.98
N GLU A 294 -9.62 -50.92 -15.67
CA GLU A 294 -8.93 -51.48 -14.50
C GLU A 294 -9.16 -50.67 -13.22
N VAL A 295 -9.63 -49.42 -13.34
CA VAL A 295 -9.88 -48.56 -12.19
C VAL A 295 -11.08 -49.08 -11.41
N ALA A 296 -10.88 -49.48 -10.16
CA ALA A 296 -11.97 -49.85 -9.27
C ALA A 296 -12.77 -48.59 -8.88
N VAL A 297 -14.07 -48.59 -9.17
CA VAL A 297 -15.00 -47.48 -8.93
C VAL A 297 -16.20 -47.99 -8.16
N TRP A 298 -16.41 -47.43 -6.96
CA TRP A 298 -17.55 -47.72 -6.10
C TRP A 298 -18.79 -46.91 -6.50
N ARG A 299 -18.61 -45.60 -6.75
CA ARG A 299 -19.71 -44.69 -7.12
C ARG A 299 -19.29 -43.76 -8.25
N VAL A 300 -20.21 -43.56 -9.20
CA VAL A 300 -20.08 -42.52 -10.23
C VAL A 300 -20.88 -41.31 -9.77
N VAL A 301 -20.24 -40.15 -9.74
CA VAL A 301 -20.84 -38.89 -9.27
C VAL A 301 -20.72 -37.80 -10.33
N GLN A 302 -21.54 -36.76 -10.20
CA GLN A 302 -21.32 -35.52 -10.94
C GLN A 302 -20.22 -34.71 -10.25
N GLU A 303 -19.59 -33.80 -10.99
CA GLU A 303 -18.75 -32.77 -10.37
C GLU A 303 -19.63 -31.94 -9.43
N ASP A 304 -19.15 -31.74 -8.20
CA ASP A 304 -19.77 -30.85 -7.24
C ASP A 304 -19.73 -29.42 -7.76
N ALA A 305 -20.85 -28.72 -7.58
CA ALA A 305 -20.88 -27.28 -7.78
C ALA A 305 -19.93 -26.60 -6.78
N LEU A 306 -19.50 -25.38 -7.11
CA LEU A 306 -18.87 -24.52 -6.10
C LEU A 306 -19.77 -24.44 -4.87
N PRO A 307 -19.19 -24.43 -3.66
CA PRO A 307 -19.98 -24.28 -2.45
C PRO A 307 -20.94 -23.10 -2.52
N PHE A 308 -22.17 -23.28 -2.03
CA PHE A 308 -23.26 -22.31 -2.21
C PHE A 308 -22.97 -20.93 -1.61
N TRP A 309 -22.00 -20.87 -0.68
CA TRP A 309 -21.58 -19.67 0.00
C TRP A 309 -20.51 -18.86 -0.76
N LEU A 310 -19.88 -19.43 -1.80
CA LEU A 310 -19.07 -18.66 -2.74
C LEU A 310 -19.97 -17.98 -3.77
N SER A 311 -19.66 -16.72 -4.05
CA SER A 311 -20.40 -15.94 -5.03
C SER A 311 -20.10 -16.44 -6.44
N THR A 312 -21.16 -16.57 -7.23
CA THR A 312 -21.08 -16.81 -8.68
C THR A 312 -21.29 -15.52 -9.47
N ARG A 313 -21.45 -14.38 -8.78
CA ARG A 313 -21.66 -13.07 -9.40
C ARG A 313 -20.34 -12.31 -9.52
N PRO A 314 -19.94 -11.93 -10.75
CA PRO A 314 -18.82 -11.02 -10.99
C PRO A 314 -18.84 -9.78 -10.11
N CYS A 315 -17.68 -9.37 -9.58
CA CYS A 315 -17.58 -8.07 -8.93
C CYS A 315 -17.71 -6.92 -9.95
N ASN A 316 -18.19 -5.75 -9.49
CA ASN A 316 -18.31 -4.54 -10.30
C ASN A 316 -17.72 -3.32 -9.57
N PRO A 317 -16.70 -2.64 -10.12
CA PRO A 317 -16.01 -2.95 -11.37
C PRO A 317 -15.23 -4.28 -11.31
N PRO A 318 -15.06 -4.97 -12.45
CA PRO A 318 -14.36 -6.25 -12.47
C PRO A 318 -12.88 -6.06 -12.12
N ILE A 319 -12.39 -6.89 -11.21
CA ILE A 319 -10.96 -7.03 -10.92
C ILE A 319 -10.49 -8.26 -11.69
N LEU A 320 -9.59 -8.03 -12.64
CA LEU A 320 -9.10 -9.05 -13.57
C LEU A 320 -7.60 -9.27 -13.35
N HIS A 321 -7.20 -10.52 -13.21
CA HIS A 321 -5.81 -10.93 -13.03
C HIS A 321 -5.36 -11.67 -14.28
N ARG A 322 -4.47 -11.07 -15.07
CA ARG A 322 -3.93 -11.69 -16.29
C ARG A 322 -2.71 -12.54 -15.97
N ALA A 323 -2.65 -13.76 -16.52
CA ALA A 323 -1.44 -14.55 -16.53
C ALA A 323 -0.37 -13.85 -17.42
N GLY A 324 0.80 -13.52 -16.86
CA GLY A 324 1.99 -13.15 -17.66
C GLY A 324 2.57 -11.74 -17.53
N THR A 325 2.26 -10.94 -16.50
CA THR A 325 2.93 -9.63 -16.29
C THR A 325 4.30 -9.68 -15.59
N PHE A 326 4.87 -10.86 -15.36
CA PHE A 326 6.28 -11.00 -14.94
C PHE A 326 7.09 -11.57 -16.11
N VAL A 327 7.89 -10.71 -16.75
CA VAL A 327 8.84 -11.09 -17.80
C VAL A 327 9.93 -11.96 -17.16
N GLY A 328 10.02 -13.24 -17.54
CA GLY A 328 11.21 -14.06 -17.27
C GLY A 328 10.99 -15.49 -16.77
N VAL A 329 9.77 -15.92 -16.40
CA VAL A 329 9.51 -17.30 -15.98
C VAL A 329 8.31 -17.86 -16.75
N SER A 330 8.55 -18.91 -17.52
CA SER A 330 7.57 -19.57 -18.38
C SER A 330 6.47 -20.28 -17.57
N ASN A 331 5.22 -19.96 -17.87
CA ASN A 331 3.99 -20.51 -17.29
C ASN A 331 3.67 -21.91 -17.83
N LEU A 332 4.31 -22.93 -17.27
CA LEU A 332 3.82 -24.31 -17.31
C LEU A 332 3.99 -24.83 -15.87
N THR A 333 3.05 -25.64 -15.36
CA THR A 333 3.10 -26.39 -14.07
C THR A 333 2.66 -25.70 -12.76
N GLY A 334 1.65 -24.82 -12.74
CA GLY A 334 1.04 -24.35 -11.47
C GLY A 334 1.72 -23.14 -10.79
N ASN A 335 2.77 -22.61 -11.42
CA ASN A 335 3.43 -21.34 -11.06
C ASN A 335 2.50 -20.11 -11.08
N TRP A 336 1.28 -20.23 -11.61
CA TRP A 336 0.31 -19.15 -11.60
C TRP A 336 -0.09 -18.76 -10.18
N VAL A 337 -0.18 -19.71 -9.22
CA VAL A 337 -0.63 -19.39 -7.85
C VAL A 337 0.32 -18.42 -7.15
N SER A 338 1.63 -18.65 -7.19
CA SER A 338 2.65 -17.70 -6.66
C SER A 338 2.55 -16.33 -7.32
N SER A 339 2.49 -16.30 -8.65
CA SER A 339 2.38 -15.06 -9.43
C SER A 339 1.09 -14.31 -9.10
N MET A 340 -0.01 -15.04 -8.88
CA MET A 340 -1.30 -14.51 -8.50
C MET A 340 -1.19 -13.87 -7.12
N VAL A 341 -0.72 -14.59 -6.09
CA VAL A 341 -0.60 -14.09 -4.71
C VAL A 341 0.14 -12.76 -4.68
N VAL A 342 1.28 -12.65 -5.38
CA VAL A 342 2.05 -11.42 -5.48
C VAL A 342 1.29 -10.32 -6.25
N SER A 343 0.69 -10.65 -7.38
CA SER A 343 -0.08 -9.71 -8.22
C SER A 343 -1.29 -9.13 -7.48
N ILE A 344 -2.01 -9.99 -6.75
CA ILE A 344 -3.17 -9.64 -5.94
C ILE A 344 -2.74 -8.80 -4.75
N SER A 345 -1.69 -9.19 -4.04
CA SER A 345 -1.14 -8.39 -2.95
C SER A 345 -0.84 -6.98 -3.48
N LYS A 346 -0.17 -6.88 -4.62
CA LYS A 346 0.09 -5.59 -5.26
C LYS A 346 -1.16 -4.79 -5.61
N HIS A 347 -2.20 -5.44 -6.13
CA HIS A 347 -3.42 -4.74 -6.53
C HIS A 347 -4.33 -4.38 -5.35
N ALA A 348 -4.42 -5.24 -4.35
CA ALA A 348 -5.33 -5.14 -3.22
C ALA A 348 -4.71 -4.33 -2.07
N THR A 349 -3.43 -4.57 -1.74
CA THR A 349 -2.75 -3.98 -0.58
C THR A 349 -1.79 -2.84 -0.94
N GLY A 350 -1.37 -2.75 -2.21
CA GLY A 350 -0.43 -1.73 -2.69
C GLY A 350 -0.83 -0.31 -2.27
N SER A 351 0.05 0.32 -1.48
CA SER A 351 -0.17 1.64 -0.89
C SER A 351 1.14 2.42 -0.93
N HIS A 352 1.30 3.33 -1.89
CA HIS A 352 2.53 4.12 -2.03
C HIS A 352 2.27 5.59 -1.77
N LEU A 353 3.14 6.20 -0.96
CA LEU A 353 3.18 7.65 -0.81
C LEU A 353 3.71 8.32 -2.08
N ALA A 354 3.16 9.49 -2.40
CA ALA A 354 3.71 10.35 -3.43
C ALA A 354 5.14 10.80 -3.07
N ARG A 355 5.98 11.02 -4.10
CA ARG A 355 7.34 11.54 -3.89
C ARG A 355 7.30 12.99 -3.41
N LEU A 356 8.19 13.34 -2.49
CA LEU A 356 8.40 14.71 -2.03
C LEU A 356 9.34 15.47 -3.00
N ASN A 357 8.96 15.59 -4.27
CA ASN A 357 9.77 16.32 -5.25
C ASN A 357 9.68 17.83 -4.98
N LEU A 358 10.81 18.53 -4.81
CA LEU A 358 10.79 19.99 -4.72
C LEU A 358 10.04 20.57 -5.92
N ALA A 359 8.96 21.33 -5.66
CA ALA A 359 8.11 21.86 -6.72
C ALA A 359 8.95 22.71 -7.68
N ALA A 360 9.19 22.19 -8.90
CA ALA A 360 9.91 22.91 -9.92
C ALA A 360 9.18 24.23 -10.21
N VAL A 361 9.87 25.35 -10.03
CA VAL A 361 9.39 26.66 -10.51
C VAL A 361 9.28 26.55 -12.04
N PRO A 362 8.11 26.84 -12.66
CA PRO A 362 8.08 27.03 -14.10
C PRO A 362 8.99 28.21 -14.42
N GLU A 363 10.08 27.96 -15.15
CA GLU A 363 10.97 29.02 -15.62
C GLU A 363 10.12 30.07 -16.35
N VAL A 364 10.18 31.31 -15.88
CA VAL A 364 9.57 32.44 -16.60
C VAL A 364 10.43 32.64 -17.84
N PRO A 365 9.89 32.52 -19.06
CA PRO A 365 10.68 32.82 -20.25
C PRO A 365 10.95 34.33 -20.25
N THR A 366 12.22 34.69 -20.05
CA THR A 366 12.74 35.95 -20.57
C THR A 366 12.66 35.88 -22.10
N SER A 367 11.86 36.76 -22.69
CA SER A 367 11.87 37.20 -24.10
C SER A 367 13.25 37.03 -24.75
N GLU A 368 13.51 36.47 -25.94
CA GLU A 368 12.83 35.94 -27.14
C GLU A 368 13.81 34.86 -27.69
N SER A 369 13.45 33.77 -28.36
CA SER A 369 12.92 33.70 -29.73
C SER A 369 12.72 32.22 -30.09
N SER A 370 11.66 31.95 -30.83
CA SER A 370 11.18 30.63 -31.22
C SER A 370 12.10 29.91 -32.22
N SER A 371 12.49 28.67 -31.93
CA SER A 371 12.71 27.67 -32.98
C SER A 371 12.07 26.33 -32.57
N SER A 372 10.87 26.09 -33.10
CA SER A 372 10.17 24.83 -32.97
C SER A 372 10.72 23.82 -33.99
N LYS A 373 11.57 22.91 -33.53
CA LYS A 373 11.74 21.58 -34.13
C LYS A 373 11.68 20.55 -33.01
N ARG A 374 10.51 19.91 -32.86
CA ARG A 374 10.33 18.72 -32.02
C ARG A 374 11.19 17.59 -32.59
N ALA A 375 12.20 17.18 -31.83
CA ALA A 375 12.79 15.86 -31.98
C ALA A 375 11.86 14.81 -31.38
N ARG A 376 11.70 13.72 -32.11
CA ARG A 376 10.87 12.56 -31.85
C ARG A 376 11.42 11.82 -30.62
N PHE A 377 10.61 11.62 -29.58
CA PHE A 377 10.86 10.60 -28.55
C PHE A 377 9.81 9.50 -28.70
N GLU A 378 10.33 8.27 -28.73
CA GLU A 378 9.61 7.03 -28.98
C GLU A 378 8.68 6.67 -27.82
N ALA A 379 7.52 6.13 -28.19
CA ALA A 379 6.48 5.69 -27.27
C ALA A 379 6.53 4.15 -27.13
N LYS A 380 6.57 3.71 -25.86
CA LYS A 380 6.12 2.42 -25.32
C LYS A 380 5.72 2.72 -23.87
N ASP A 381 4.63 2.32 -23.25
CA ASP A 381 3.38 1.67 -23.62
C ASP A 381 2.40 2.04 -22.48
N ILE A 382 1.35 2.82 -22.72
CA ILE A 382 0.15 2.87 -21.86
C ILE A 382 -1.05 3.18 -22.74
N ILE A 383 -1.78 2.16 -23.19
CA ILE A 383 -3.20 2.32 -23.58
C ILE A 383 -4.01 1.10 -23.12
N THR A 384 -4.76 1.27 -22.05
CA THR A 384 -6.10 0.68 -21.88
C THR A 384 -7.12 1.73 -22.28
N LYS A 385 -7.74 1.60 -23.46
CA LYS A 385 -9.06 2.20 -23.74
C LYS A 385 -9.86 1.28 -24.66
N HIS A 386 -11.10 1.06 -24.24
CA HIS A 386 -12.14 0.30 -24.91
C HIS A 386 -12.45 0.79 -26.34
N LEU A 387 -12.77 -0.19 -27.20
CA LEU A 387 -13.45 -0.16 -28.50
C LEU A 387 -14.85 0.54 -28.40
N THR A 388 -15.49 1.17 -29.40
CA THR A 388 -15.50 0.95 -30.86
C THR A 388 -16.23 2.11 -31.60
N MET A 389 -15.68 2.55 -32.77
CA MET A 389 -16.29 2.84 -34.11
C MET A 389 -17.33 3.99 -34.27
N ARG A 390 -17.36 4.87 -35.31
CA ARG A 390 -17.10 4.76 -36.78
C ARG A 390 -17.11 6.18 -37.47
N PRO A 391 -16.98 6.34 -38.81
CA PRO A 391 -15.77 6.60 -39.61
C PRO A 391 -15.59 8.07 -40.12
N ALA A 392 -14.39 8.34 -40.66
CA ALA A 392 -13.92 9.60 -41.25
C ALA A 392 -14.27 9.75 -42.74
N ASP A 393 -14.18 11.00 -43.27
CA ASP A 393 -13.70 11.32 -44.64
C ASP A 393 -13.52 12.85 -44.86
N PRO A 394 -12.81 13.36 -45.92
CA PRO A 394 -11.48 13.94 -45.73
C PRO A 394 -11.28 15.39 -46.24
N VAL A 395 -10.16 15.98 -45.78
CA VAL A 395 -9.18 16.87 -46.46
C VAL A 395 -9.68 17.99 -47.38
N LEU A 396 -9.21 19.23 -47.16
CA LEU A 396 -8.54 20.01 -48.22
C LEU A 396 -7.65 21.14 -47.67
N ALA A 397 -6.39 21.09 -48.10
CA ALA A 397 -5.35 22.08 -47.86
C ALA A 397 -5.48 23.26 -48.84
N ALA A 398 -5.16 24.48 -48.38
CA ALA A 398 -4.72 25.53 -49.29
C ALA A 398 -3.71 26.46 -48.62
N SER A 399 -2.58 26.57 -49.30
CA SER A 399 -1.39 27.32 -48.94
C SER A 399 -1.45 28.78 -49.42
N LYS A 400 -0.55 29.58 -48.84
CA LYS A 400 0.29 30.64 -49.46
C LYS A 400 -0.15 32.11 -49.39
N LYS A 401 0.84 32.86 -48.85
CA LYS A 401 1.43 34.13 -49.34
C LYS A 401 0.93 35.45 -48.72
N SER A 402 1.74 35.94 -47.78
CA SER A 402 2.54 37.18 -47.89
C SER A 402 2.06 38.22 -48.90
N ARG A 403 1.65 39.38 -48.38
CA ARG A 403 1.71 40.66 -49.11
C ARG A 403 2.19 41.76 -48.17
N ARG A 404 3.50 42.03 -48.26
CA ARG A 404 4.17 43.24 -47.78
C ARG A 404 3.68 44.44 -48.61
N GLN A 405 3.64 45.61 -47.97
CA GLN A 405 3.67 46.96 -48.56
C GLN A 405 2.44 47.52 -49.30
N ARG A 406 1.74 48.43 -48.60
CA ARG A 406 1.24 49.76 -49.02
C ARG A 406 0.43 50.30 -47.82
N ARG A 407 0.61 51.47 -47.24
CA ARG A 407 1.13 52.78 -47.68
C ARG A 407 1.71 53.50 -46.45
N ARG A 408 2.76 54.29 -46.69
CA ARG A 408 3.21 55.42 -45.87
C ARG A 408 2.39 56.69 -46.22
N GLN A 409 2.61 57.71 -45.40
CA GLN A 409 2.24 59.15 -45.49
C GLN A 409 0.93 59.49 -44.78
N GLU A 410 0.80 60.55 -43.99
CA GLU A 410 1.57 61.72 -43.49
C GLU A 410 0.56 62.38 -42.49
N GLY A 411 0.85 63.21 -41.48
CA GLY A 411 1.99 64.04 -41.13
C GLY A 411 1.76 64.72 -39.75
N ASP A 412 2.62 65.71 -39.49
CA ASP A 412 2.97 66.40 -38.23
C ASP A 412 1.88 67.22 -37.49
N ALA A 413 2.03 67.22 -36.14
CA ALA A 413 2.01 68.28 -35.08
C ALA A 413 1.36 69.69 -35.30
N PRO A 414 1.26 70.61 -34.29
CA PRO A 414 1.34 70.53 -32.81
C PRO A 414 0.25 71.35 -32.02
N ALA A 415 0.29 71.22 -30.68
CA ALA A 415 0.05 72.18 -29.57
C ALA A 415 -1.01 73.32 -29.63
N GLY A 416 -1.77 73.45 -28.55
CA GLY A 416 -2.52 74.66 -28.17
C GLY A 416 -2.99 74.62 -26.70
N ASP A 417 -2.35 75.45 -25.86
CA ASP A 417 -2.74 75.82 -24.49
C ASP A 417 -4.02 76.70 -24.50
N LEU A 418 -4.83 76.62 -23.42
CA LEU A 418 -5.18 77.76 -22.54
C LEU A 418 -6.28 77.41 -21.51
N ALA A 419 -6.11 78.00 -20.32
CA ALA A 419 -6.72 77.71 -19.03
C ALA A 419 -8.09 78.36 -18.71
N ILE A 420 -8.61 78.06 -17.49
CA ILE A 420 -9.04 78.96 -16.38
C ILE A 420 -10.44 78.63 -15.76
N VAL A 421 -10.46 78.70 -14.41
CA VAL A 421 -11.55 78.82 -13.38
C VAL A 421 -12.05 77.46 -12.83
N GLY A 422 -11.84 77.02 -11.58
CA GLY A 422 -11.94 77.65 -10.23
C GLY A 422 -13.13 76.95 -9.51
N SER A 423 -13.17 76.50 -8.24
CA SER A 423 -12.43 76.73 -6.99
C SER A 423 -13.00 75.82 -5.87
N GLY A 424 -12.18 75.45 -4.86
CA GLY A 424 -12.60 74.98 -3.50
C GLY A 424 -11.99 73.63 -3.07
N SER A 425 -10.78 73.55 -2.49
CA SER A 425 -10.41 73.74 -1.06
C SER A 425 -11.00 72.67 -0.12
N ALA A 426 -10.30 72.02 0.83
CA ALA A 426 -8.89 71.79 1.15
C ALA A 426 -8.86 70.80 2.35
N GLY A 427 -7.81 69.98 2.47
CA GLY A 427 -7.63 69.03 3.57
C GLY A 427 -6.31 68.25 3.50
N THR A 428 -5.22 68.99 3.34
CA THR A 428 -3.80 68.68 3.65
C THR A 428 -3.42 67.28 4.15
N SER A 429 -2.70 66.51 3.32
CA SER A 429 -1.72 65.51 3.78
C SER A 429 -0.30 65.99 3.43
N HIS A 430 0.49 66.30 4.46
CA HIS A 430 1.89 66.65 4.31
C HIS A 430 2.70 65.48 3.75
N ARG A 431 3.42 65.78 2.68
CA ARG A 431 4.46 64.97 2.06
C ARG A 431 5.76 65.15 2.85
N SER A 432 6.25 64.08 3.46
CA SER A 432 7.65 63.95 3.88
C SER A 432 8.26 62.73 3.18
N GLN A 433 9.23 63.00 2.30
CA GLN A 433 10.21 62.01 1.84
C GLN A 433 11.32 61.83 2.92
N PRO A 434 12.36 61.02 2.70
CA PRO A 434 12.44 59.63 3.15
C PRO A 434 13.63 59.45 4.10
N SER A 435 13.39 59.14 5.37
CA SER A 435 14.46 58.86 6.32
C SER A 435 14.23 57.51 7.00
N GLY A 436 15.31 56.73 7.08
CA GLY A 436 15.38 55.55 7.93
C GLY A 436 15.19 54.24 7.17
N GLN A 437 16.30 53.70 6.68
CA GLN A 437 16.51 52.25 6.70
C GLN A 437 16.33 51.77 8.14
N SER A 438 15.10 51.45 8.56
CA SER A 438 14.88 50.60 9.73
C SER A 438 15.04 49.17 9.24
N GLY A 439 16.15 48.53 9.59
CA GLY A 439 16.38 47.12 9.34
C GLY A 439 15.19 46.31 9.83
N SER A 440 14.46 45.69 8.91
CA SER A 440 13.53 44.63 9.26
C SER A 440 14.38 43.51 9.85
N THR A 441 14.32 43.32 11.17
CA THR A 441 14.65 42.05 11.79
C THR A 441 13.73 41.00 11.15
N GLY A 442 14.24 40.37 10.09
CA GLY A 442 13.46 39.45 9.27
C GLY A 442 13.03 38.28 10.12
N ILE A 443 11.74 38.21 10.45
CA ILE A 443 11.15 37.04 11.08
C ILE A 443 11.40 35.88 10.11
N GLN A 444 12.32 34.99 10.49
CA GLN A 444 12.70 33.84 9.70
C GLN A 444 11.51 32.87 9.62
N HIS A 445 11.28 32.32 8.43
CA HIS A 445 10.10 31.48 8.20
C HIS A 445 10.24 30.13 8.93
N PRO A 446 9.20 29.61 9.63
CA PRO A 446 9.28 28.38 10.45
C PRO A 446 9.71 27.10 9.71
N SER A 447 9.64 27.10 8.37
CA SER A 447 10.15 25.98 7.56
C SER A 447 11.68 25.97 7.41
N ARG A 448 12.36 27.04 7.82
CA ARG A 448 13.81 27.27 7.60
C ARG A 448 14.59 27.52 8.88
N SER A 449 13.90 27.86 9.96
CA SER A 449 14.48 28.07 11.28
C SER A 449 13.57 27.43 12.31
N LEU A 450 14.15 26.81 13.34
CA LEU A 450 13.37 26.23 14.42
C LEU A 450 12.55 27.33 15.10
N VAL A 451 11.24 27.14 15.14
CA VAL A 451 10.30 27.95 15.92
C VAL A 451 9.60 27.00 16.87
N LEU A 452 9.76 27.23 18.17
CA LEU A 452 9.15 26.40 19.20
C LEU A 452 7.66 26.73 19.32
N SER A 453 6.85 25.70 19.57
CA SER A 453 5.41 25.85 19.73
C SER A 453 5.05 26.40 21.11
N PRO A 454 4.04 27.27 21.23
CA PRO A 454 3.48 27.68 22.51
C PRO A 454 2.61 26.60 23.20
N PHE A 455 2.24 25.54 22.48
CA PHE A 455 1.32 24.50 22.96
C PHE A 455 1.97 23.16 23.28
N VAL A 456 3.11 22.86 22.66
CA VAL A 456 3.74 21.54 22.76
C VAL A 456 5.24 21.67 23.00
N GLU A 457 5.78 20.78 23.83
CA GLU A 457 7.22 20.66 24.01
C GLU A 457 7.81 19.68 22.98
N LEU A 458 8.97 20.07 22.47
CA LEU A 458 9.73 19.25 21.53
C LEU A 458 10.73 18.38 22.31
N PRO A 459 10.90 17.09 21.98
CA PRO A 459 11.90 16.27 22.64
C PRO A 459 13.30 16.88 22.49
N ALA A 460 14.08 16.89 23.57
CA ALA A 460 15.35 17.60 23.64
C ALA A 460 16.30 17.23 22.48
N VAL A 461 16.37 15.94 22.15
CA VAL A 461 17.20 15.42 21.06
C VAL A 461 16.83 15.99 19.69
N TRP A 462 15.53 16.17 19.42
CA TRP A 462 15.04 16.78 18.18
C TRP A 462 15.28 18.29 18.17
N ALA A 463 15.07 18.95 19.31
CA ALA A 463 15.31 20.38 19.44
C ALA A 463 16.79 20.72 19.23
N GLU A 464 17.71 19.93 19.78
CA GLU A 464 19.15 20.08 19.59
C GLU A 464 19.55 19.90 18.12
N ALA A 465 19.11 18.83 17.47
CA ALA A 465 19.42 18.56 16.06
C ALA A 465 18.88 19.66 15.12
N LEU A 466 17.64 20.12 15.35
CA LEU A 466 17.03 21.20 14.55
C LEU A 466 17.71 22.56 14.80
N ARG A 467 18.16 22.85 16.03
CA ARG A 467 18.97 24.05 16.31
C ARG A 467 20.33 23.98 15.63
N ALA A 468 20.98 22.81 15.64
CA ALA A 468 22.29 22.60 15.03
C ALA A 468 22.26 22.77 13.50
N ALA A 469 21.13 22.47 12.85
CA ALA A 469 20.94 22.73 11.42
C ALA A 469 20.93 24.23 11.07
N GLY A 470 20.67 25.11 12.05
CA GLY A 470 20.67 26.56 11.87
C GLY A 470 19.56 27.05 10.94
N THR A 471 19.75 28.26 10.41
CA THR A 471 18.83 28.87 9.43
C THR A 471 19.15 28.39 8.02
N ILE A 472 18.20 27.71 7.38
CA ILE A 472 18.36 27.19 6.02
C ILE A 472 18.23 28.32 4.99
N PRO A 473 19.14 28.42 4.00
CA PRO A 473 19.06 29.39 2.92
C PRO A 473 17.76 29.33 2.11
N PRO A 474 17.34 30.43 1.47
CA PRO A 474 16.19 30.42 0.59
C PRO A 474 16.41 29.54 -0.64
N SER A 475 15.58 28.50 -0.79
CA SER A 475 15.47 27.71 -2.02
C SER A 475 14.54 28.38 -3.05
N PRO A 476 14.80 28.26 -4.36
CA PRO A 476 13.87 28.69 -5.41
C PRO A 476 12.57 27.87 -5.39
N ASN A 477 12.62 26.63 -4.92
CA ASN A 477 11.46 25.73 -4.90
C ASN A 477 10.64 25.93 -3.62
N SER A 478 9.32 25.77 -3.74
CA SER A 478 8.43 25.86 -2.59
C SER A 478 8.51 24.58 -1.74
N ALA A 479 8.58 24.75 -0.42
CA ALA A 479 8.50 23.66 0.53
C ALA A 479 7.16 22.93 0.42
N LEU A 480 7.21 21.59 0.38
CA LEU A 480 6.06 20.70 0.29
C LEU A 480 5.84 19.90 1.57
N TYR A 481 4.58 19.60 1.87
CA TYR A 481 4.14 18.88 3.05
C TYR A 481 3.00 17.90 2.72
N PHE A 482 3.03 16.71 3.32
CA PHE A 482 2.02 15.66 3.14
C PHE A 482 0.71 15.98 3.88
N PHE A 483 0.82 16.68 5.00
CA PHE A 483 -0.29 17.14 5.84
C PHE A 483 -0.06 18.62 6.23
N PRO A 484 -1.05 19.40 6.74
CA PRO A 484 -0.81 20.79 7.11
C PRO A 484 0.43 20.96 7.98
N PRO A 485 1.32 21.92 7.64
CA PRO A 485 2.46 22.22 8.48
C PRO A 485 2.00 22.64 9.89
N PRO A 486 2.54 22.07 10.97
CA PRO A 486 2.11 22.38 12.33
C PRO A 486 2.19 23.87 12.69
N PHE A 487 3.16 24.58 12.09
CA PHE A 487 3.36 26.02 12.33
C PHE A 487 2.23 26.93 11.80
N LEU A 488 1.25 26.37 11.07
CA LEU A 488 0.01 27.04 10.69
C LEU A 488 -1.09 26.91 11.76
N LEU A 489 -0.94 25.96 12.69
CA LEU A 489 -1.94 25.57 13.69
C LEU A 489 -1.52 25.97 15.12
N ASP A 490 -0.24 26.26 15.34
CA ASP A 490 0.39 26.58 16.63
C ASP A 490 0.41 28.10 16.95
N THR A 491 -0.55 28.86 16.41
CA THR A 491 -0.69 30.31 16.60
C THR A 491 -1.86 30.66 17.54
N VAL A 492 -1.90 31.90 18.04
CA VAL A 492 -2.93 32.43 18.94
C VAL A 492 -3.71 33.57 18.28
N VAL A 493 -4.99 33.78 18.64
CA VAL A 493 -5.85 34.79 17.98
C VAL A 493 -5.54 36.23 18.42
N SER A 494 -5.15 36.44 19.68
CA SER A 494 -4.81 37.77 20.23
C SER A 494 -3.78 37.64 21.36
N ALA A 495 -2.85 38.59 21.46
CA ALA A 495 -1.88 38.65 22.56
C ALA A 495 -2.46 39.30 23.84
N ALA A 496 -3.60 40.01 23.74
CA ALA A 496 -4.15 40.84 24.82
C ALA A 496 -5.12 40.09 25.76
N THR A 497 -5.78 39.04 25.29
CA THR A 497 -6.53 38.10 26.13
C THR A 497 -5.56 36.99 26.51
N GLY A 498 -5.14 36.97 27.77
CA GLY A 498 -4.11 36.06 28.29
C GLY A 498 -4.24 34.64 27.74
N SER A 499 -3.08 34.08 27.40
CA SER A 499 -2.81 32.80 26.74
C SER A 499 -3.38 31.57 27.47
N ALA A 500 -4.69 31.54 27.72
CA ALA A 500 -5.37 30.46 28.42
C ALA A 500 -5.15 29.16 27.64
N GLY A 501 -4.49 28.18 28.28
CA GLY A 501 -4.15 26.89 27.68
C GLY A 501 -2.82 26.83 26.90
N CYS A 502 -2.03 27.91 26.82
CA CYS A 502 -0.66 27.85 26.29
C CYS A 502 0.31 27.43 27.40
N ALA A 503 1.06 26.34 27.19
CA ALA A 503 2.13 25.95 28.10
C ALA A 503 3.30 26.95 28.10
N HIS A 504 3.55 27.61 26.95
CA HIS A 504 4.65 28.56 26.78
C HIS A 504 4.17 29.86 26.10
N PRO A 505 3.54 30.78 26.86
CA PRO A 505 3.02 32.05 26.34
C PRO A 505 4.07 32.92 25.64
N ASP A 506 5.33 32.83 26.06
CA ASP A 506 6.49 33.55 25.51
C ASP A 506 6.81 33.16 24.07
N ARG A 507 6.36 31.97 23.62
CA ARG A 507 6.57 31.45 22.26
C ARG A 507 5.42 31.79 21.31
N ALA A 508 4.38 32.47 21.78
CA ALA A 508 3.13 32.64 21.06
C ALA A 508 3.27 33.56 19.83
N ARG A 509 2.73 33.10 18.69
CA ARG A 509 2.64 33.88 17.44
C ARG A 509 1.18 34.19 17.13
N VAL A 510 0.86 35.42 16.78
CA VAL A 510 -0.53 35.84 16.55
C VAL A 510 -0.98 35.54 15.11
N ASP A 511 -2.08 34.80 14.95
CA ASP A 511 -2.84 34.67 13.72
C ASP A 511 -4.34 34.63 14.02
N SER A 512 -5.04 35.70 13.63
CA SER A 512 -6.50 35.81 13.75
C SER A 512 -7.29 34.68 13.06
N LYS A 513 -6.65 33.94 12.13
CA LYS A 513 -7.29 32.90 11.31
C LYS A 513 -7.19 31.50 11.90
N VAL A 514 -6.42 31.30 12.98
CA VAL A 514 -6.08 29.96 13.48
C VAL A 514 -7.31 29.14 13.88
N ASN A 515 -8.32 29.74 14.51
CA ASN A 515 -9.54 29.03 14.88
C ASN A 515 -10.30 28.50 13.66
N ARG A 516 -10.35 29.30 12.57
CA ARG A 516 -10.91 28.86 11.29
C ARG A 516 -10.09 27.73 10.68
N TYR A 517 -8.76 27.82 10.71
CA TYR A 517 -7.89 26.74 10.21
C TYR A 517 -8.09 25.44 10.99
N LEU A 518 -8.16 25.49 12.32
CA LEU A 518 -8.41 24.31 13.17
C LEU A 518 -9.81 23.72 12.93
N HIS A 519 -10.84 24.57 12.90
CA HIS A 519 -12.21 24.14 12.65
C HIS A 519 -12.37 23.50 11.26
N ASN A 520 -11.81 24.14 10.22
CA ASN A 520 -11.87 23.60 8.87
C ASN A 520 -10.96 22.38 8.69
N LEU A 521 -9.83 22.29 9.40
CA LEU A 521 -9.01 21.08 9.40
C LEU A 521 -9.81 19.88 9.90
N LEU A 522 -10.61 20.02 10.97
CA LEU A 522 -11.50 18.95 11.41
C LEU A 522 -12.44 18.48 10.29
N ARG A 523 -13.03 19.42 9.53
CA ARG A 523 -13.93 19.10 8.41
C ARG A 523 -13.24 18.28 7.32
N ILE A 524 -11.99 18.64 6.99
CA ILE A 524 -11.29 18.05 5.84
C ILE A 524 -10.31 16.93 6.19
N ARG A 525 -10.13 16.66 7.49
CA ARG A 525 -9.12 15.76 8.05
C ARG A 525 -9.12 14.38 7.40
N GLN A 526 -10.29 13.73 7.35
CA GLN A 526 -10.39 12.36 6.83
C GLN A 526 -10.10 12.30 5.34
N PHE A 527 -10.61 13.26 4.57
CA PHE A 527 -10.26 13.39 3.16
C PHE A 527 -8.75 13.54 2.97
N CYS A 528 -8.10 14.42 3.73
CA CYS A 528 -6.65 14.63 3.64
C CYS A 528 -5.86 13.36 3.98
N ARG A 529 -6.32 12.54 4.92
CA ARG A 529 -5.70 11.24 5.27
C ARG A 529 -5.87 10.22 4.13
N THR A 530 -7.10 10.01 3.65
CA THR A 530 -7.40 9.08 2.54
C THR A 530 -6.62 9.44 1.27
N ARG A 531 -6.52 10.74 0.98
CA ARG A 531 -5.80 11.27 -0.18
C ARG A 531 -4.32 10.87 -0.22
N LEU A 532 -3.67 10.56 0.90
CA LEU A 532 -2.24 10.21 0.91
C LEU A 532 -1.93 8.94 0.11
N PHE A 533 -2.85 7.99 0.09
CA PHE A 533 -2.62 6.64 -0.47
C PHE A 533 -3.57 6.30 -1.62
N ASP A 534 -4.60 7.10 -1.87
CA ASP A 534 -5.51 6.88 -2.98
C ASP A 534 -4.97 7.48 -4.28
N LEU A 535 -4.55 6.61 -5.21
CA LEU A 535 -4.03 6.99 -6.53
C LEU A 535 -5.11 7.59 -7.45
N SER A 536 -6.40 7.37 -7.17
CA SER A 536 -7.49 8.02 -7.90
C SER A 536 -7.68 9.48 -7.48
N LEU A 537 -7.20 9.83 -6.29
CA LEU A 537 -7.16 11.19 -5.78
C LEU A 537 -5.81 11.83 -6.13
N ASN A 538 -5.77 13.15 -6.25
CA ASN A 538 -4.49 13.85 -6.38
C ASN A 538 -3.75 13.75 -5.03
N ASN A 539 -2.86 12.77 -4.91
CA ASN A 539 -2.11 12.46 -3.69
C ASN A 539 -0.81 13.28 -3.51
N ARG A 540 -0.57 14.30 -4.34
CA ARG A 540 0.65 15.10 -4.27
C ARG A 540 0.76 15.86 -2.93
N PRO A 541 1.97 16.00 -2.36
CA PRO A 541 2.21 16.93 -1.27
C PRO A 541 1.84 18.37 -1.68
N LEU A 542 1.38 19.17 -0.73
CA LEU A 542 0.96 20.55 -0.98
C LEU A 542 1.99 21.55 -0.45
N THR A 543 2.10 22.68 -1.11
CA THR A 543 2.87 23.83 -0.65
C THR A 543 2.19 24.51 0.54
N ILE A 544 2.93 25.37 1.26
CA ILE A 544 2.37 26.16 2.37
C ILE A 544 1.19 27.04 1.91
N THR A 545 1.26 27.62 0.71
CA THR A 545 0.19 28.46 0.14
C THR A 545 -1.06 27.63 -0.15
N GLU A 546 -0.88 26.44 -0.71
CA GLU A 546 -1.97 25.51 -0.99
C GLU A 546 -2.61 24.99 0.30
N TRP A 547 -1.84 24.67 1.34
CA TRP A 547 -2.37 24.33 2.65
C TRP A 547 -3.15 25.48 3.28
N ARG A 548 -2.68 26.73 3.18
CA ARG A 548 -3.45 27.90 3.63
C ARG A 548 -4.76 28.03 2.88
N ALA A 549 -4.79 27.78 1.57
CA ALA A 549 -6.03 27.79 0.78
C ALA A 549 -6.98 26.66 1.22
N ALA A 550 -6.46 25.45 1.42
CA ALA A 550 -7.21 24.29 1.89
C ALA A 550 -7.83 24.54 3.28
N LEU A 551 -7.04 25.05 4.23
CA LEU A 551 -7.47 25.36 5.59
C LEU A 551 -8.40 26.57 5.66
N TRP A 552 -8.24 27.55 4.77
CA TRP A 552 -9.18 28.67 4.68
C TRP A 552 -10.57 28.19 4.26
N GLY A 553 -10.65 27.27 3.29
CA GLY A 553 -11.91 26.58 2.99
C GLY A 553 -12.83 27.25 1.97
N ASP A 554 -12.35 28.22 1.20
CA ASP A 554 -13.10 28.79 0.08
C ASP A 554 -12.88 27.91 -1.16
N TYR A 555 -13.74 26.91 -1.35
CA TYR A 555 -13.58 25.88 -2.39
C TYR A 555 -14.26 26.20 -3.72
N LEU A 556 -15.18 27.17 -3.74
CA LEU A 556 -15.82 27.59 -4.98
C LEU A 556 -14.82 28.31 -5.91
N PRO A 557 -14.79 27.99 -7.21
CA PRO A 557 -13.88 28.64 -8.15
C PRO A 557 -14.15 30.14 -8.20
N GLN A 558 -13.10 30.95 -8.00
CA GLN A 558 -13.25 32.39 -8.15
C GLN A 558 -13.21 32.78 -9.64
N GLY A 559 -14.22 33.52 -10.08
CA GLY A 559 -14.34 34.03 -11.44
C GLY A 559 -13.20 34.99 -11.83
N SER A 560 -13.05 35.21 -13.13
CA SER A 560 -12.11 36.15 -13.73
C SER A 560 -12.43 37.60 -13.33
N VAL A 561 -11.95 38.06 -12.17
CA VAL A 561 -11.86 39.51 -11.91
C VAL A 561 -10.70 40.05 -12.73
N ARG A 562 -10.95 41.06 -13.57
CA ARG A 562 -9.92 41.81 -14.32
C ARG A 562 -8.92 42.36 -13.31
N THR A 563 -7.74 41.77 -13.22
CA THR A 563 -6.62 42.35 -12.47
C THR A 563 -6.29 43.68 -13.11
N SER A 564 -6.56 44.78 -12.42
CA SER A 564 -6.28 46.17 -12.85
C SER A 564 -4.79 46.52 -12.82
N GLY A 565 -3.89 45.52 -12.82
CA GLY A 565 -2.45 45.70 -12.80
C GLY A 565 -1.81 45.31 -14.13
N THR A 566 -0.85 46.12 -14.61
CA THR A 566 0.00 45.78 -15.75
C THR A 566 1.26 45.04 -15.28
N GLY A 567 1.70 43.99 -15.98
CA GLY A 567 3.04 43.40 -15.80
C GLY A 567 3.16 42.13 -14.93
N ALA A 568 4.29 42.01 -14.21
CA ALA A 568 4.66 40.82 -13.42
C ALA A 568 3.75 40.54 -12.22
N ASP A 569 3.16 41.58 -11.62
CA ASP A 569 2.25 41.45 -10.48
C ASP A 569 0.91 40.83 -10.86
N ALA A 570 0.39 41.15 -12.06
CA ALA A 570 -0.79 40.48 -12.60
C ALA A 570 -0.53 38.99 -12.86
N ARG A 571 0.67 38.63 -13.33
CA ARG A 571 1.07 37.22 -13.50
C ARG A 571 1.17 36.49 -12.16
N ARG A 572 1.75 37.13 -11.13
CA ARG A 572 1.83 36.55 -9.77
C ARG A 572 0.45 36.41 -9.13
N ALA A 573 -0.42 37.40 -9.27
CA ALA A 573 -1.79 37.38 -8.78
C ALA A 573 -2.63 36.30 -9.48
N LYS A 574 -2.47 36.18 -10.81
CA LYS A 574 -3.08 35.09 -11.60
C LYS A 574 -2.61 33.73 -11.11
N ARG A 575 -1.30 33.52 -10.94
CA ARG A 575 -0.74 32.25 -10.45
C ARG A 575 -1.32 31.86 -9.08
N ARG A 576 -1.35 32.78 -8.11
CA ARG A 576 -1.95 32.51 -6.79
C ARG A 576 -3.44 32.16 -6.88
N ARG A 577 -4.17 32.79 -7.81
CA ARG A 577 -5.58 32.48 -8.07
C ARG A 577 -5.71 31.09 -8.69
N ASP A 578 -4.89 30.75 -9.66
CA ASP A 578 -4.91 29.45 -10.34
C ASP A 578 -4.59 28.33 -9.33
N GLU A 579 -3.57 28.50 -8.49
CA GLU A 579 -3.23 27.59 -7.38
C GLU A 579 -4.40 27.43 -6.40
N ARG A 580 -5.04 28.53 -5.99
CA ARG A 580 -6.22 28.49 -5.11
C ARG A 580 -7.41 27.79 -5.78
N ASN A 581 -7.63 28.03 -7.05
CA ASN A 581 -8.70 27.39 -7.81
C ASN A 581 -8.42 25.88 -7.98
N GLU A 582 -7.18 25.45 -8.17
CA GLU A 582 -6.82 24.02 -8.21
C GLU A 582 -7.16 23.33 -6.87
N ILE A 583 -6.80 23.96 -5.75
CA ILE A 583 -7.18 23.47 -4.43
C ILE A 583 -8.70 23.50 -4.24
N GLY A 584 -9.37 24.58 -4.63
CA GLY A 584 -10.83 24.65 -4.57
C GLY A 584 -11.50 23.54 -5.39
N LEU A 585 -11.00 23.24 -6.59
CA LEU A 585 -11.49 22.14 -7.42
C LEU A 585 -11.25 20.77 -6.76
N LEU A 586 -10.11 20.56 -6.10
CA LEU A 586 -9.82 19.34 -5.36
C LEU A 586 -10.87 19.09 -4.27
N PHE A 587 -11.17 20.07 -3.44
CA PHE A 587 -12.13 19.90 -2.35
C PHE A 587 -13.60 19.95 -2.82
N HIS A 588 -13.94 20.85 -3.74
CA HIS A 588 -15.34 20.99 -4.20
C HIS A 588 -15.76 19.92 -5.21
N LYS A 589 -14.94 19.63 -6.22
CA LYS A 589 -15.34 18.68 -7.29
C LYS A 589 -15.00 17.24 -6.97
N VAL A 590 -13.87 16.98 -6.31
CA VAL A 590 -13.44 15.61 -5.99
C VAL A 590 -13.98 15.17 -4.64
N ALA A 591 -13.80 16.00 -3.61
CA ALA A 591 -14.28 15.68 -2.27
C ALA A 591 -15.76 16.04 -2.02
N HIS A 592 -16.46 16.61 -3.01
CA HIS A 592 -17.84 17.07 -2.90
C HIS A 592 -18.10 17.95 -1.65
N MET A 593 -17.08 18.68 -1.20
CA MET A 593 -17.18 19.50 0.00
C MET A 593 -17.71 20.90 -0.32
N ASP A 594 -18.58 21.38 0.56
CA ASP A 594 -19.00 22.78 0.58
C ASP A 594 -17.90 23.69 1.13
N SER A 595 -17.90 24.94 0.67
CA SER A 595 -17.02 25.96 1.23
C SER A 595 -17.29 26.14 2.73
N TYR A 596 -16.28 26.58 3.46
CA TYR A 596 -16.32 26.74 4.89
C TYR A 596 -17.50 27.59 5.37
N ASP A 597 -18.20 27.05 6.36
CA ASP A 597 -19.25 27.72 7.11
C ASP A 597 -18.86 27.69 8.59
N GLU A 598 -18.87 28.88 9.21
CA GLU A 598 -18.54 29.05 10.63
C GLU A 598 -19.60 28.44 11.56
N THR A 599 -20.83 28.31 11.08
CA THR A 599 -21.96 27.74 11.83
C THR A 599 -22.06 26.23 11.72
N ALA A 600 -21.22 25.60 10.89
CA ALA A 600 -21.21 24.16 10.72
C ALA A 600 -20.78 23.44 12.01
N LEU A 601 -21.53 22.40 12.37
CA LEU A 601 -21.14 21.48 13.43
C LEU A 601 -20.38 20.31 12.83
N VAL A 602 -19.17 20.07 13.34
CA VAL A 602 -18.28 19.02 12.86
C VAL A 602 -18.21 17.92 13.89
N LYS A 603 -18.49 16.69 13.48
CA LYS A 603 -18.33 15.54 14.33
C LYS A 603 -16.83 15.28 14.58
N PHE A 604 -16.45 15.22 15.84
CA PHE A 604 -15.10 14.84 16.25
C PHE A 604 -15.20 13.90 17.45
N GLU A 605 -14.70 12.68 17.27
CA GLU A 605 -14.88 11.59 18.23
C GLU A 605 -16.39 11.39 18.55
N ASN A 606 -16.77 11.51 19.82
CA ASN A 606 -18.16 11.39 20.28
C ASN A 606 -18.82 12.75 20.53
N ARG A 607 -18.29 13.84 19.95
CA ARG A 607 -18.74 15.22 20.18
C ARG A 607 -19.05 15.93 18.86
N GLN A 608 -19.92 16.94 18.95
CA GLN A 608 -20.12 17.94 17.91
C GLN A 608 -19.29 19.17 18.28
N VAL A 609 -18.50 19.67 17.33
CA VAL A 609 -17.53 20.74 17.55
C VAL A 609 -17.87 21.90 16.62
N ASP A 610 -18.07 23.08 17.20
CA ASP A 610 -18.19 24.35 16.50
C ASP A 610 -16.91 25.19 16.66
N ILE A 611 -16.88 26.37 16.04
CA ILE A 611 -15.73 27.27 16.15
C ILE A 611 -15.48 27.76 17.58
N HIS A 612 -16.53 27.90 18.41
CA HIS A 612 -16.40 28.34 19.80
C HIS A 612 -15.76 27.25 20.66
N THR A 613 -16.11 25.99 20.43
CA THR A 613 -15.50 24.83 21.07
C THR A 613 -14.01 24.75 20.71
N ILE A 614 -13.66 24.97 19.43
CA ILE A 614 -12.26 25.04 18.96
C ILE A 614 -11.44 26.14 19.66
N ALA A 615 -12.07 27.28 19.93
CA ALA A 615 -11.41 28.40 20.58
C ALA A 615 -11.11 28.13 22.06
N ASN A 616 -11.94 27.31 22.73
CA ASN A 616 -11.93 27.14 24.18
C ASN A 616 -11.39 25.77 24.65
N ASP A 617 -11.35 24.76 23.77
CA ASP A 617 -10.87 23.41 24.11
C ASP A 617 -9.43 23.19 23.60
N PRO A 618 -8.42 23.29 24.47
CA PRO A 618 -7.02 23.06 24.09
C PRO A 618 -6.73 21.60 23.69
N ALA A 619 -7.54 20.62 24.12
CA ALA A 619 -7.30 19.21 23.81
C ALA A 619 -7.54 18.89 22.33
N ILE A 620 -8.53 19.54 21.71
CA ILE A 620 -8.79 19.41 20.27
C ILE A 620 -7.59 19.92 19.48
N ARG A 621 -7.10 21.12 19.84
CA ARG A 621 -5.91 21.71 19.20
C ARG A 621 -4.68 20.83 19.37
N ALA A 622 -4.45 20.30 20.58
CA ALA A 622 -3.32 19.42 20.85
C ALA A 622 -3.38 18.15 19.99
N THR A 623 -4.57 17.56 19.82
CA THR A 623 -4.75 16.39 18.94
C THR A 623 -4.46 16.71 17.48
N LEU A 624 -4.95 17.84 16.96
CA LEU A 624 -4.69 18.26 15.58
C LEU A 624 -3.21 18.59 15.32
N LEU A 625 -2.54 19.22 16.30
CA LEU A 625 -1.11 19.47 16.24
C LEU A 625 -0.31 18.16 16.24
N TRP A 626 -0.62 17.26 17.18
CA TRP A 626 0.01 15.93 17.25
C TRP A 626 -0.12 15.18 15.93
N GLU A 627 -1.31 15.13 15.35
CA GLU A 627 -1.52 14.46 14.07
C GLU A 627 -0.73 15.12 12.94
N ALA A 628 -0.68 16.45 12.90
CA ALA A 628 0.09 17.17 11.91
C ALA A 628 1.60 16.92 12.01
N HIS A 629 2.10 16.74 13.23
CA HIS A 629 3.48 16.32 13.46
C HIS A 629 3.72 14.87 13.05
N GLU A 630 2.90 13.93 13.52
CA GLU A 630 3.05 12.50 13.26
C GLU A 630 2.92 12.13 11.78
N VAL A 631 1.87 12.60 11.11
CA VAL A 631 1.63 12.26 9.69
C VAL A 631 2.76 12.81 8.81
N ASN A 632 3.19 14.06 9.05
CA ASN A 632 4.31 14.62 8.30
C ASN A 632 5.62 13.90 8.62
N PHE A 633 5.95 13.64 9.89
CA PHE A 633 7.18 12.93 10.27
C PHE A 633 7.27 11.55 9.61
N ARG A 634 6.23 10.73 9.75
CA ARG A 634 6.19 9.36 9.19
C ARG A 634 6.28 9.37 7.66
N ALA A 635 5.51 10.26 7.01
CA ALA A 635 5.54 10.38 5.55
C ALA A 635 6.87 10.91 5.03
N GLU A 636 7.48 11.89 5.72
CA GLU A 636 8.79 12.45 5.41
C GLU A 636 9.89 11.40 5.52
N LEU A 637 9.86 10.56 6.56
CA LEU A 637 10.83 9.48 6.74
C LEU A 637 10.72 8.43 5.63
N ILE A 638 9.51 7.98 5.28
CA ILE A 638 9.31 7.05 4.14
C ILE A 638 9.76 7.68 2.82
N ALA A 639 9.41 8.96 2.59
CA ALA A 639 9.74 9.65 1.36
C ALA A 639 11.26 9.84 1.19
N LEU A 640 11.96 10.21 2.27
CA LEU A 640 13.42 10.31 2.28
C LEU A 640 14.09 8.95 2.10
N ASP A 641 13.61 7.92 2.79
CA ASP A 641 14.13 6.56 2.64
C ASP A 641 13.97 6.04 1.21
N THR A 642 12.79 6.25 0.62
CA THR A 642 12.49 5.92 -0.78
C THR A 642 13.45 6.65 -1.72
N LEU A 643 13.72 7.94 -1.49
CA LEU A 643 14.62 8.72 -2.33
C LEU A 643 16.06 8.19 -2.31
N LEU A 644 16.55 7.79 -1.12
CA LEU A 644 17.95 7.43 -0.93
C LEU A 644 18.25 5.96 -1.23
N VAL A 645 17.29 5.07 -1.01
CA VAL A 645 17.53 3.62 -1.02
C VAL A 645 16.87 2.91 -2.19
N HIS A 646 15.69 3.35 -2.65
CA HIS A 646 14.96 2.61 -3.66
C HIS A 646 15.66 2.65 -5.02
N LYS A 647 15.91 1.46 -5.57
CA LYS A 647 16.43 1.32 -6.92
C LYS A 647 15.29 1.20 -7.94
N VAL A 648 15.59 1.54 -9.19
CA VAL A 648 14.62 1.51 -10.29
C VAL A 648 14.22 0.07 -10.64
N ASP A 649 15.15 -0.88 -10.50
CA ASP A 649 15.01 -2.31 -10.79
C ASP A 649 14.43 -3.14 -9.64
N TRP A 650 14.15 -2.53 -8.48
CA TRP A 650 13.55 -3.23 -7.37
C TRP A 650 12.16 -3.77 -7.70
N MET A 651 12.02 -5.09 -7.55
CA MET A 651 10.74 -5.78 -7.45
C MET A 651 9.91 -5.23 -6.28
N GLU A 652 8.59 -5.36 -6.39
CA GLU A 652 7.64 -4.84 -5.39
C GLU A 652 7.90 -5.39 -3.99
N ILE A 653 8.24 -6.69 -3.89
CA ILE A 653 8.55 -7.35 -2.63
C ILE A 653 9.67 -6.64 -1.85
N HIS A 654 10.74 -6.20 -2.52
CA HIS A 654 11.83 -5.50 -1.85
C HIS A 654 11.42 -4.11 -1.36
N ARG A 655 10.47 -3.45 -2.06
CA ARG A 655 9.89 -2.18 -1.61
C ARG A 655 9.06 -2.39 -0.36
N TRP A 656 8.25 -3.45 -0.34
CA TRP A 656 7.45 -3.84 0.81
C TRP A 656 8.28 -4.21 2.04
N GLU A 657 9.34 -5.00 1.87
CA GLU A 657 10.27 -5.32 2.95
C GLU A 657 10.89 -4.04 3.54
N ARG A 658 11.23 -3.08 2.66
CA ARG A 658 11.77 -1.80 3.10
C ARG A 658 10.74 -0.94 3.82
N GLU A 659 9.54 -0.81 3.27
CA GLU A 659 8.42 -0.07 3.88
C GLU A 659 8.05 -0.66 5.25
N MET A 660 8.01 -1.99 5.37
CA MET A 660 7.77 -2.69 6.63
C MET A 660 8.84 -2.34 7.67
N LEU A 661 10.12 -2.38 7.30
CA LEU A 661 11.21 -1.97 8.18
C LEU A 661 11.08 -0.51 8.63
N VAL A 662 10.76 0.41 7.71
CA VAL A 662 10.60 1.84 8.03
C VAL A 662 9.42 2.07 8.98
N SER A 663 8.31 1.37 8.79
CA SER A 663 7.15 1.46 9.69
C SER A 663 7.46 1.01 11.12
N GLY A 664 8.48 0.16 11.29
CA GLY A 664 8.99 -0.28 12.59
C GLY A 664 9.55 0.85 13.49
N VAL A 665 9.75 2.05 12.94
CA VAL A 665 10.23 3.23 13.68
C VAL A 665 9.18 3.80 14.63
N TRP A 666 7.88 3.61 14.33
CA TRP A 666 6.78 4.16 15.12
C TRP A 666 5.78 3.12 15.63
N GLY A 667 6.01 1.84 15.35
CA GLY A 667 5.15 0.74 15.78
C GLY A 667 5.73 -0.61 15.38
N PRO A 668 4.97 -1.71 15.53
CA PRO A 668 5.37 -2.99 14.97
C PRO A 668 5.57 -2.91 13.44
N PRO A 669 6.61 -3.54 12.87
CA PRO A 669 6.83 -3.56 11.42
C PRO A 669 5.63 -4.11 10.67
N SER A 670 5.07 -3.29 9.78
CA SER A 670 3.82 -3.56 9.07
C SER A 670 3.82 -2.92 7.66
N SER A 671 3.13 -1.78 7.46
CA SER A 671 2.99 -1.15 6.14
C SER A 671 3.11 0.37 6.15
N ALA A 672 3.24 0.96 4.96
CA ALA A 672 3.21 2.41 4.77
C ALA A 672 1.88 3.06 5.19
N ALA A 673 0.76 2.32 5.24
CA ALA A 673 -0.54 2.86 5.63
C ALA A 673 -0.56 3.37 7.08
N THR A 674 0.34 2.86 7.93
CA THR A 674 0.51 3.29 9.34
C THR A 674 1.06 4.72 9.50
N VAL A 675 1.42 5.38 8.41
CA VAL A 675 1.64 6.84 8.36
C VAL A 675 0.39 7.58 8.81
N THR A 676 -0.80 7.07 8.46
CA THR A 676 -2.06 7.58 9.00
C THR A 676 -2.22 7.06 10.43
N ALA A 677 -1.63 7.78 11.39
CA ALA A 677 -1.65 7.40 12.80
C ALA A 677 -3.06 7.08 13.31
N ALA A 678 -3.19 6.13 14.24
CA ALA A 678 -4.49 5.68 14.74
C ALA A 678 -5.33 6.85 15.26
N ILE A 679 -6.61 6.86 14.88
CA ILE A 679 -7.55 7.90 15.32
C ILE A 679 -7.80 7.76 16.83
N ASP A 680 -7.92 6.52 17.30
CA ASP A 680 -8.11 6.16 18.71
C ASP A 680 -6.92 6.66 19.56
N PRO A 681 -7.14 7.56 20.53
CA PRO A 681 -6.11 8.04 21.44
C PRO A 681 -5.41 6.94 22.22
N SER A 682 -6.11 5.84 22.57
CA SER A 682 -5.53 4.73 23.34
C SER A 682 -4.45 3.95 22.60
N LEU A 683 -4.41 4.08 21.27
CA LEU A 683 -3.43 3.43 20.41
C LEU A 683 -2.25 4.35 20.05
N ARG A 684 -2.23 5.59 20.56
CA ARG A 684 -1.15 6.55 20.29
C ARG A 684 0.03 6.24 21.21
N VAL A 685 1.10 5.73 20.62
CA VAL A 685 2.36 5.46 21.33
C VAL A 685 3.38 6.51 20.96
N PHE A 686 3.97 7.15 21.96
CA PHE A 686 5.11 8.03 21.78
C PHE A 686 6.41 7.26 21.91
N CYS A 687 7.28 7.34 20.89
CA CYS A 687 8.45 6.48 20.74
C CYS A 687 9.80 7.23 20.83
N TRP A 688 9.80 8.43 21.41
CA TRP A 688 10.98 9.32 21.41
C TRP A 688 11.36 9.84 22.80
N TYR A 689 11.13 9.04 23.83
CA TYR A 689 11.65 9.30 25.17
C TYR A 689 13.18 9.15 25.20
N THR A 690 13.84 9.91 26.07
CA THR A 690 15.30 9.93 26.28
C THR A 690 15.61 9.77 27.76
N PRO A 691 16.57 8.93 28.17
CA PRO A 691 16.98 8.86 29.58
C PRO A 691 17.36 10.24 30.14
N PRO A 692 16.94 10.61 31.36
CA PRO A 692 16.35 9.75 32.40
C PRO A 692 14.81 9.75 32.43
N GLN A 693 14.12 10.12 31.34
CA GLN A 693 12.65 10.13 31.29
C GLN A 693 12.07 8.73 31.53
N GLU A 694 10.92 8.65 32.20
CA GLU A 694 10.18 7.39 32.35
C GLU A 694 9.83 6.80 30.97
N HIS A 695 9.78 5.48 30.87
CA HIS A 695 9.46 4.72 29.64
C HIS A 695 10.46 4.85 28.48
N TRP A 696 11.65 5.44 28.68
CA TRP A 696 12.69 5.49 27.65
C TRP A 696 13.10 4.10 27.13
N ASP A 697 13.09 3.11 28.00
CA ASP A 697 13.44 1.73 27.73
C ASP A 697 12.49 1.08 26.71
N THR A 698 11.22 1.47 26.73
CA THR A 698 10.25 1.06 25.70
C THR A 698 10.66 1.54 24.31
N CYS A 699 11.42 2.63 24.19
CA CYS A 699 11.86 3.18 22.91
C CYS A 699 13.07 2.44 22.30
N ARG A 700 13.70 1.50 23.01
CA ARG A 700 14.93 0.79 22.56
C ARG A 700 14.77 0.12 21.19
N GLU A 701 13.71 -0.67 21.01
CA GLU A 701 13.51 -1.39 19.73
C GLU A 701 13.18 -0.43 18.59
N ARG A 702 12.47 0.67 18.88
CA ARG A 702 12.13 1.69 17.88
C ARG A 702 13.37 2.47 17.46
N LEU A 703 14.24 2.84 18.39
CA LEU A 703 15.52 3.48 18.10
C LEU A 703 16.44 2.54 17.31
N ARG A 704 16.52 1.26 17.70
CA ARG A 704 17.29 0.25 16.96
C ARG A 704 16.77 0.12 15.53
N THR A 705 15.46 0.09 15.34
CA THR A 705 14.84 0.03 14.01
C THR A 705 15.11 1.30 13.21
N PHE A 706 15.04 2.47 13.84
CA PHE A 706 15.42 3.74 13.21
C PHE A 706 16.88 3.73 12.76
N ALA A 707 17.80 3.29 13.61
CA ALA A 707 19.20 3.11 13.24
C ALA A 707 19.37 2.12 12.07
N ARG A 708 18.67 0.98 12.08
CA ARG A 708 18.66 0.00 10.97
C ARG A 708 18.19 0.60 9.66
N VAL A 709 17.17 1.46 9.67
CA VAL A 709 16.74 2.22 8.48
C VAL A 709 17.90 3.08 7.98
N LEU A 710 18.49 3.89 8.86
CA LEU A 710 19.56 4.83 8.51
C LEU A 710 20.83 4.15 7.98
N THR A 711 21.13 2.91 8.39
CA THR A 711 22.35 2.19 7.93
C THR A 711 22.46 1.99 6.41
N ARG A 712 21.34 2.07 5.67
CA ARG A 712 21.32 1.97 4.20
C ARG A 712 21.48 3.32 3.52
N TRP A 713 21.46 4.41 4.27
CA TRP A 713 21.61 5.75 3.71
C TRP A 713 23.08 6.05 3.44
N PRO A 714 23.39 6.84 2.40
CA PRO A 714 24.77 7.28 2.14
C PRO A 714 25.36 7.98 3.37
N ASP A 715 26.64 7.73 3.63
CA ASP A 715 27.42 8.39 4.68
C ASP A 715 26.88 8.20 6.12
N CYS A 716 26.18 7.08 6.38
CA CYS A 716 25.69 6.74 7.72
C CYS A 716 26.86 6.65 8.73
N PRO A 717 26.80 7.35 9.88
CA PRO A 717 27.83 7.28 10.91
C PRO A 717 27.99 5.88 11.52
N GLU A 718 29.22 5.49 11.85
CA GLU A 718 29.54 4.16 12.41
C GLU A 718 28.83 3.90 13.75
N ASP A 719 28.69 4.94 14.56
CA ASP A 719 27.95 4.96 15.82
C ASP A 719 26.45 4.61 15.62
N VAL A 720 25.84 5.03 14.52
CA VAL A 720 24.47 4.63 14.16
C VAL A 720 24.43 3.18 13.68
N ILE A 721 25.45 2.72 12.94
CA ILE A 721 25.57 1.33 12.49
C ILE A 721 25.70 0.38 13.69
N GLN A 722 26.52 0.73 14.69
CA GLN A 722 26.69 -0.06 15.92
C GLN A 722 25.39 -0.13 16.71
N ALA A 723 24.69 1.01 16.87
CA ALA A 723 23.40 1.06 17.55
C ALA A 723 22.33 0.16 16.91
N SER A 724 22.42 -0.11 15.61
CA SER A 724 21.49 -0.97 14.88
C SER A 724 21.63 -2.47 15.19
N ARG A 725 22.79 -2.87 15.75
CA ARG A 725 23.19 -4.27 15.99
C ARG A 725 23.23 -4.64 17.47
N SER A 726 23.61 -3.69 18.33
CA SER A 726 23.86 -3.95 19.74
C SER A 726 22.64 -3.78 20.63
N GLU A 727 22.70 -4.33 21.84
CA GLU A 727 21.86 -3.90 22.94
C GLU A 727 22.31 -2.51 23.40
N LEU A 728 21.35 -1.59 23.52
CA LEU A 728 21.62 -0.21 23.89
C LEU A 728 21.39 -0.07 25.39
N HIS A 729 22.46 0.05 26.18
CA HIS A 729 22.37 0.49 27.58
C HIS A 729 22.03 1.99 27.65
N GLU A 730 21.82 2.54 28.85
CA GLU A 730 21.29 3.90 29.01
C GLU A 730 22.14 4.99 28.33
N ASP A 731 23.46 4.99 28.59
CA ASP A 731 24.37 5.97 28.01
C ASP A 731 24.50 5.79 26.49
N ASP A 732 24.61 4.54 26.04
CA ASP A 732 24.68 4.18 24.61
C ASP A 732 23.40 4.59 23.88
N PHE A 733 22.24 4.43 24.52
CA PHE A 733 20.94 4.82 23.96
C PHE A 733 20.89 6.33 23.72
N ARG A 734 21.30 7.14 24.71
CA ARG A 734 21.26 8.61 24.59
C ARG A 734 22.13 9.09 23.45
N GLU A 735 23.35 8.59 23.36
CA GLU A 735 24.27 8.98 22.28
C GLU A 735 23.80 8.47 20.91
N ALA A 736 23.35 7.21 20.83
CA ALA A 736 22.80 6.64 19.59
C ALA A 736 21.59 7.43 19.08
N GLN A 737 20.66 7.80 19.97
CA GLN A 737 19.49 8.61 19.64
C GLN A 737 19.90 9.97 19.10
N ARG A 738 20.83 10.65 19.79
CA ARG A 738 21.34 11.96 19.39
C ARG A 738 22.00 11.93 18.02
N ARG A 739 22.83 10.92 17.75
CA ARG A 739 23.52 10.74 16.47
C ARG A 739 22.56 10.40 15.33
N ALA A 740 21.64 9.46 15.57
CA ALA A 740 20.65 9.06 14.58
C ALA A 740 19.72 10.22 14.18
N VAL A 741 19.19 10.97 15.15
CA VAL A 741 18.32 12.13 14.89
C VAL A 741 19.10 13.25 14.18
N SER A 742 20.34 13.53 14.61
CA SER A 742 21.17 14.54 13.94
C SER A 742 21.46 14.18 12.49
N PHE A 743 21.81 12.92 12.22
CA PHE A 743 22.05 12.42 10.87
C PHE A 743 20.79 12.49 10.01
N TYR A 744 19.63 12.09 10.54
CA TYR A 744 18.34 12.24 9.86
C TYR A 744 18.05 13.70 9.48
N VAL A 745 18.15 14.64 10.44
CA VAL A 745 17.85 16.05 10.20
C VAL A 745 18.80 16.63 9.14
N GLN A 746 20.10 16.37 9.24
CA GLN A 746 21.09 16.86 8.27
C GLN A 746 20.83 16.31 6.87
N THR A 747 20.53 15.01 6.76
CA THR A 747 20.21 14.35 5.49
C THR A 747 18.91 14.90 4.91
N PHE A 748 17.89 15.12 5.72
CA PHE A 748 16.63 15.71 5.27
C PHE A 748 16.82 17.13 4.73
N VAL A 749 17.58 17.96 5.45
CA VAL A 749 17.88 19.34 5.04
C VAL A 749 18.66 19.37 3.73
N SER A 750 19.64 18.48 3.54
CA SER A 750 20.43 18.41 2.31
C SER A 750 19.58 18.05 1.08
N GLN A 751 18.60 17.17 1.24
CA GLN A 751 17.72 16.74 0.14
C GLN A 751 16.56 17.70 -0.14
N TYR A 752 15.93 18.26 0.91
CA TYR A 752 14.67 19.00 0.77
C TYR A 752 14.76 20.50 1.06
N SER A 753 15.94 21.03 1.44
CA SER A 753 16.15 22.47 1.65
C SER A 753 15.13 23.13 2.61
N ARG A 754 14.65 22.36 3.60
CA ARG A 754 13.77 22.82 4.69
C ARG A 754 13.98 21.93 5.92
N LEU A 755 13.56 22.41 7.08
CA LEU A 755 13.58 21.59 8.30
C LEU A 755 12.51 20.48 8.20
N PRO A 756 12.81 19.26 8.67
CA PRO A 756 11.81 18.20 8.82
C PRO A 756 10.82 18.55 9.93
N ILE A 757 9.64 17.94 9.88
CA ILE A 757 8.68 18.02 10.97
C ILE A 757 9.01 16.93 12.00
N PRO A 758 9.32 17.28 13.26
CA PRO A 758 9.64 16.30 14.28
C PRO A 758 8.38 15.66 14.88
N PRO A 759 8.46 14.45 15.44
CA PRO A 759 7.40 13.87 16.26
C PRO A 759 7.28 14.60 17.60
N ILE A 760 6.09 14.61 18.19
CA ILE A 760 5.80 15.26 19.49
C ILE A 760 4.96 14.35 20.39
N LEU A 761 5.01 14.61 21.70
CA LEU A 761 4.18 13.89 22.67
C LEU A 761 2.69 14.26 22.48
N SER A 762 1.79 13.27 22.50
CA SER A 762 0.35 13.52 22.49
C SER A 762 -0.07 14.12 23.84
N ALA A 763 -0.90 15.16 23.84
CA ALA A 763 -1.49 15.63 25.09
C ALA A 763 -2.44 14.56 25.65
N GLY A 764 -2.18 14.10 26.88
CA GLY A 764 -2.95 13.06 27.56
C GLY A 764 -2.38 11.64 27.51
N ALA A 765 -1.13 11.47 27.03
CA ALA A 765 -0.35 10.25 27.18
C ALA A 765 0.41 10.22 28.50
#